data_AF-A0A6C0K6P2-F1
#
_entry.id   AF-A0A6C0K6P2-F1
#
_cell.length_a   1.000
_cell.length_b   1.000
_cell.length_c   1.000
_cell.angle_alpha   90.00
_cell.angle_beta   90.00
_cell.angle_gamma   90.00
#
_symmetry.space_group_name_H-M   'P 1'
#
loop_
_entity.id
_entity.type
_entity.pdbx_description
1 polymer ?
#
loop_
_entity_poly.entity_id
_entity_poly.type
_entity_poly.pdbx_seq_one_letter_code
_entity_poly.pdbx_strand_id
1 'polypeptide(L)'
;MADIRLNGKNAFLGKKNEALLQKLLTDDFQRRLGTALSLKETTRLNNTITFYMKRVYEKTDSDKSLQDMNTEVLKAVVPDFQSYIRRQQTSSVAANSSVADPLRADVNAQFDRLQVARQESQSKIPAAPVFQLSLEDKDAIPSIQRYEQLKKQRELEARRLEEAQATLAPTDVAMVSRNDSNEIMEMIQSDDMFRAGQREAALRDTATLNAREAERAAARLAAGQIMRDVPPDPRMLYLSDKGNQAMLPMAIPNANPTIALPNSFQTRPPLPQDVIKSQGDLIAYKENEYNLIIYSGDRDWVNNTIENRYNFSVNFDPANNRQGFGLSPSTYIKFKNITRIELVKAIMATEGLETVSLKTGATAYDTSKIINVLSFPYLQVRIDELNTNNYGTNDGVNNSFGVINYDAYWTSDTLLKNKGFTCLIPKFLKCQKVYAPTPLSTLNKLSIQIQRPDGTLVTTDNDALDISGVVLSSMLTGATGFAWGGTVTAGIVTNSLYNDASSKTTGEYIWIQTKKWFNQFSVTQGDRIVLKNLAYKAVFTASITGTTMTLSAIASGTIFVGMSLDTPAGGTIVSLLSGSGATAVYQVSTSQVVTSTTITATTVSGTTPVVTDFLAYLQRDTGHVVVDVGQSTQPVAVFVGSISNGSGSAGTILTVASMISGTISVGTTTGMGMTSGATGTITAQTAGTPGGVGTYTVSSQLVAFGTRITASLDATYTSFQDGTNGSNKLGYSNFIIIRNNFSDSDLKDKGLSTPVALNTALGDFISVTPGVSTGRLLNTSHQVQLVFRVITRDLDSTTKIRPDNM
;
A
#
# COMPACT_ATOMS: atom_id res chain seq x y z
N MET A 1 -36.99 27.32 51.34
CA MET A 1 -36.09 26.21 51.73
C MET A 1 -36.65 24.97 51.05
N ALA A 2 -35.83 24.23 50.30
CA ALA A 2 -36.14 23.53 49.03
C ALA A 2 -36.19 24.53 47.85
N ASP A 3 -35.43 24.43 46.75
CA ASP A 3 -34.62 23.35 46.18
C ASP A 3 -33.41 23.95 45.44
N ILE A 4 -32.18 23.51 45.75
CA ILE A 4 -31.03 23.56 44.82
C ILE A 4 -30.26 22.26 44.97
N ARG A 5 -30.81 21.16 44.42
CA ARG A 5 -30.01 20.00 44.02
C ARG A 5 -29.63 20.19 42.55
N LEU A 6 -28.52 20.89 42.31
CA LEU A 6 -27.94 21.04 40.98
C LEU A 6 -27.46 19.67 40.46
N ASN A 7 -27.98 19.29 39.29
CA ASN A 7 -27.68 18.07 38.53
C ASN A 7 -26.20 17.66 38.55
N GLY A 8 -25.88 16.51 39.15
CA GLY A 8 -24.53 15.95 39.24
C GLY A 8 -23.86 15.70 37.87
N LYS A 9 -24.63 15.52 36.80
CA LYS A 9 -24.13 15.31 35.43
C LYS A 9 -23.43 16.54 34.84
N ASN A 10 -23.98 17.74 35.05
CA ASN A 10 -23.40 18.98 34.48
C ASN A 10 -22.14 19.44 35.23
N ALA A 11 -22.02 19.09 36.52
CA ALA A 11 -20.84 19.38 37.31
C ALA A 11 -19.65 18.44 37.00
N PHE A 12 -19.92 17.23 36.49
CA PHE A 12 -18.91 16.21 36.24
C PHE A 12 -17.94 16.57 35.11
N LEU A 13 -18.45 17.07 33.97
CA LEU A 13 -17.64 17.59 32.86
C LEU A 13 -17.15 19.03 33.07
N GLY A 14 -17.36 19.60 34.27
CA GLY A 14 -16.90 20.94 34.59
C GLY A 14 -15.38 21.02 34.66
N LYS A 15 -14.80 22.08 34.09
CA LYS A 15 -13.33 22.36 34.14
C LYS A 15 -12.74 22.28 35.55
N LYS A 16 -13.53 22.62 36.57
CA LYS A 16 -13.13 22.55 37.99
C LYS A 16 -12.94 21.10 38.48
N ASN A 17 -13.84 20.18 38.09
CA ASN A 17 -13.75 18.77 38.47
C ASN A 17 -12.61 18.07 37.72
N GLU A 18 -12.45 18.38 36.43
CA GLU A 18 -11.32 17.89 35.63
C GLU A 18 -9.97 18.33 36.21
N ALA A 19 -9.81 19.61 36.56
CA ALA A 19 -8.58 20.11 37.18
C ALA A 19 -8.29 19.46 38.54
N LEU A 20 -9.32 19.13 39.31
CA LEU A 20 -9.17 18.43 40.60
C LEU A 20 -8.65 17.00 40.38
N LEU A 21 -9.22 16.27 39.41
CA LEU A 21 -8.77 14.91 39.07
C LEU A 21 -7.34 14.90 38.50
N GLN A 22 -7.00 15.87 37.65
CA GLN A 22 -5.65 16.04 37.10
C GLN A 22 -4.63 16.28 38.21
N LYS A 23 -4.92 17.20 39.14
CA LYS A 23 -4.04 17.50 40.27
C LYS A 23 -3.86 16.27 41.18
N LEU A 24 -4.96 15.61 41.55
CA LEU A 24 -4.92 14.45 42.43
C LEU A 24 -4.12 13.28 41.84
N LEU A 25 -4.30 12.97 40.55
CA LEU A 25 -3.55 11.91 39.90
C LEU A 25 -2.08 12.28 39.66
N THR A 26 -1.80 13.54 39.33
CA THR A 26 -0.42 14.02 39.17
C THR A 26 0.34 13.91 40.50
N ASP A 27 -0.27 14.34 41.61
CA ASP A 27 0.34 14.24 42.95
C ASP A 27 0.53 12.78 43.39
N ASP A 28 -0.43 11.88 43.12
CA ASP A 28 -0.32 10.45 43.44
C ASP A 28 0.80 9.77 42.65
N PHE A 29 0.90 10.01 41.34
CA PHE A 29 1.94 9.42 40.51
C PHE A 29 3.33 9.99 40.80
N GLN A 30 3.45 11.29 41.11
CA GLN A 30 4.71 11.87 41.57
C GLN A 30 5.19 11.27 42.90
N ARG A 31 4.27 11.01 43.84
CA ARG A 31 4.60 10.33 45.10
C ARG A 31 5.05 8.88 44.87
N ARG A 32 4.41 8.15 43.96
CA ARG A 32 4.75 6.74 43.69
C ARG A 32 6.05 6.56 42.91
N LEU A 33 6.37 7.48 42.01
CA LEU A 33 7.56 7.42 41.17
C LEU A 33 8.77 8.08 41.82
N GLY A 34 8.58 8.91 42.86
CA GLY A 34 9.65 9.63 43.54
C GLY A 34 10.28 10.76 42.71
N THR A 35 9.77 11.00 41.50
CA THR A 35 10.25 11.99 40.53
C THR A 35 9.08 12.77 39.93
N ALA A 36 9.31 14.02 39.54
CA ALA A 36 8.33 14.80 38.81
C ALA A 36 8.03 14.15 37.45
N LEU A 37 6.75 14.10 37.07
CA LEU A 37 6.30 13.63 35.75
C LEU A 37 6.84 14.56 34.66
N SER A 38 7.32 14.00 33.56
CA SER A 38 7.76 14.77 32.39
C SER A 38 6.57 15.47 31.70
N LEU A 39 6.85 16.47 30.86
CA LEU A 39 5.82 17.18 30.11
C LEU A 39 4.97 16.23 29.24
N LYS A 40 5.61 15.23 28.61
CA LYS A 40 4.93 14.23 27.78
C LYS A 40 4.03 13.31 28.60
N GLU A 41 4.50 12.86 29.76
CA GLU A 41 3.72 12.01 30.67
C GLU A 41 2.52 12.77 31.24
N THR A 42 2.70 14.05 31.57
CA THR A 42 1.64 14.93 32.07
C THR A 42 0.56 15.18 31.01
N THR A 43 0.96 15.49 29.76
CA THR A 43 -0.01 15.65 28.65
C THR A 43 -0.76 14.36 28.37
N ARG A 44 -0.09 13.20 28.43
CA ARG A 44 -0.73 11.90 28.24
C ARG A 44 -1.75 11.61 29.35
N LEU A 45 -1.38 11.83 30.61
CA LEU A 45 -2.27 11.65 31.76
C LEU A 45 -3.53 12.51 31.60
N ASN A 46 -3.38 13.79 31.24
CA ASN A 46 -4.50 14.71 31.05
C ASN A 46 -5.45 14.22 29.93
N ASN A 47 -4.92 13.80 28.78
CA ASN A 47 -5.72 13.27 27.69
C ASN A 47 -6.47 11.99 28.09
N THR A 48 -5.83 11.10 28.85
CA THR A 48 -6.45 9.87 29.37
C THR A 48 -7.60 10.21 30.33
N ILE A 49 -7.42 11.20 31.22
CA ILE A 49 -8.49 11.67 32.13
C ILE A 49 -9.68 12.19 31.33
N THR A 50 -9.47 13.11 30.38
CA THR A 50 -10.55 13.68 29.57
C THR A 50 -11.30 12.60 28.78
N PHE A 51 -10.59 11.60 28.25
CA PHE A 51 -11.19 10.47 27.53
C PHE A 51 -12.08 9.61 28.43
N TYR A 52 -11.60 9.21 29.61
CA TYR A 52 -12.39 8.38 30.53
C TYR A 52 -13.52 9.16 31.20
N MET A 53 -13.37 10.47 31.44
CA MET A 53 -14.48 11.33 31.89
C MET A 53 -15.63 11.34 30.88
N LYS A 54 -15.36 11.49 29.58
CA LYS A 54 -16.41 11.41 28.55
C LYS A 54 -17.08 10.03 28.52
N ARG A 55 -16.29 8.96 28.60
CA ARG A 55 -16.79 7.58 28.56
C ARG A 55 -17.65 7.21 29.78
N VAL A 56 -17.27 7.68 30.98
CA VAL A 56 -18.08 7.48 32.20
C VAL A 56 -19.35 8.31 32.15
N TYR A 57 -19.30 9.52 31.58
CA TYR A 57 -20.48 10.37 31.38
C TYR A 57 -21.50 9.73 30.42
N GLU A 58 -21.03 9.14 29.31
CA GLU A 58 -21.87 8.45 28.33
C GLU A 58 -22.51 7.18 28.87
N LYS A 59 -21.81 6.45 29.75
CA LYS A 59 -22.28 5.17 30.29
C LYS A 59 -23.17 5.30 31.53
N THR A 60 -23.30 6.50 32.10
CA THR A 60 -23.97 6.71 33.39
C THR A 60 -25.38 7.26 33.24
N ASP A 61 -26.36 6.53 33.78
CA ASP A 61 -27.75 6.96 33.98
C ASP A 61 -27.87 8.05 35.05
N SER A 62 -28.96 8.83 35.02
CA SER A 62 -29.12 10.16 35.66
C SER A 62 -28.92 10.26 37.19
N ASP A 63 -28.73 9.13 37.89
CA ASP A 63 -28.86 9.07 39.35
C ASP A 63 -27.54 8.80 40.09
N LYS A 64 -26.40 8.63 39.41
CA LYS A 64 -25.10 8.45 40.10
C LYS A 64 -24.55 9.78 40.63
N SER A 65 -23.99 9.74 41.84
CA SER A 65 -23.35 10.90 42.45
C SER A 65 -22.04 11.28 41.72
N LEU A 66 -21.63 12.54 41.83
CA LEU A 66 -20.35 13.03 41.30
C LEU A 66 -19.16 12.21 41.82
N GLN A 67 -19.22 11.78 43.08
CA GLN A 67 -18.17 11.02 43.74
C GLN A 67 -18.03 9.62 43.15
N ASP A 68 -19.15 8.97 42.84
CA ASP A 68 -19.15 7.64 42.22
C ASP A 68 -18.59 7.69 40.80
N MET A 69 -18.98 8.70 40.02
CA MET A 69 -18.45 8.92 38.66
C MET A 69 -16.94 9.22 38.68
N ASN A 70 -16.48 10.06 39.61
CA ASN A 70 -15.05 10.33 39.79
C ASN A 70 -14.28 9.06 40.19
N THR A 71 -14.86 8.22 41.06
CA THR A 71 -14.26 6.93 41.46
C THR A 71 -14.16 5.96 40.29
N GLU A 72 -15.16 5.93 39.41
CA GLU A 72 -15.15 5.10 38.20
C GLU A 72 -14.06 5.54 37.20
N VAL A 73 -13.88 6.86 37.03
CA VAL A 73 -12.77 7.40 36.22
C VAL A 73 -11.42 7.02 36.81
N LEU A 74 -11.22 7.20 38.12
CA LEU A 74 -9.95 6.86 38.78
C LEU A 74 -9.61 5.37 38.66
N LYS A 75 -10.61 4.48 38.82
CA LYS A 75 -10.43 3.03 38.64
C LYS A 75 -9.99 2.64 37.23
N ALA A 76 -10.38 3.41 36.20
CA ALA A 76 -9.99 3.15 34.81
C ALA A 76 -8.66 3.79 34.43
N VAL A 77 -8.41 5.03 34.87
CA VAL A 77 -7.21 5.80 34.48
C VAL A 77 -5.93 5.25 35.10
N VAL A 78 -5.97 4.85 36.38
CA VAL A 78 -4.78 4.37 37.11
C VAL A 78 -4.12 3.15 36.45
N PRO A 79 -4.82 2.04 36.15
CA PRO A 79 -4.19 0.87 35.54
C PRO A 79 -3.72 1.12 34.09
N ASP A 80 -4.43 1.97 33.32
CA ASP A 80 -4.03 2.32 31.96
C ASP A 80 -2.72 3.12 31.95
N PHE A 81 -2.63 4.14 32.80
CA PHE A 81 -1.42 4.96 32.91
C PHE A 81 -0.24 4.17 33.50
N GLN A 82 -0.47 3.28 34.48
CA GLN A 82 0.58 2.39 34.99
C GLN A 82 1.11 1.44 33.90
N SER A 83 0.24 0.93 33.02
CA SER A 83 0.65 0.09 31.90
C SER A 83 1.48 0.88 30.88
N TYR A 84 1.17 2.16 30.67
CA TYR A 84 1.98 3.07 29.87
C TYR A 84 3.39 3.26 30.46
N ILE A 85 3.50 3.57 31.75
CA ILE A 85 4.81 3.75 32.41
C ILE A 85 5.64 2.45 32.39
N ARG A 86 5.04 1.27 32.64
CA ARG A 86 5.75 -0.01 32.56
C ARG A 86 6.31 -0.27 31.16
N ARG A 87 5.54 0.03 30.11
CA ARG A 87 6.00 -0.12 28.72
C ARG A 87 7.19 0.80 28.39
N GLN A 88 7.20 2.00 28.97
CA GLN A 88 8.30 2.94 28.81
C GLN A 88 9.57 2.46 29.53
N GLN A 89 9.44 1.89 30.73
CA GLN A 89 10.56 1.31 31.47
C GLN A 89 11.16 0.09 30.76
N THR A 90 10.34 -0.83 30.23
CA THR A 90 10.83 -1.97 29.44
C THR A 90 11.53 -1.55 28.16
N SER A 91 11.15 -0.41 27.59
CA SER A 91 11.82 0.16 26.40
C SER A 91 13.21 0.74 26.74
N SER A 92 13.44 1.16 27.99
CA SER A 92 14.74 1.70 28.43
C SER A 92 15.74 0.61 28.85
N VAL A 93 15.28 -0.56 29.32
CA VAL A 93 16.16 -1.68 29.71
C VAL A 93 16.69 -2.45 28.49
N ALA A 94 15.94 -2.47 27.39
CA ALA A 94 16.38 -3.04 26.12
C ALA A 94 17.51 -2.25 25.44
N ALA A 95 17.76 -1.00 25.86
CA ALA A 95 18.79 -0.14 25.29
C ALA A 95 20.15 -0.21 26.03
N ASN A 96 20.24 -0.86 27.20
CA ASN A 96 21.42 -0.74 28.07
C ASN A 96 21.92 -2.03 28.75
N SER A 97 21.61 -3.22 28.23
CA SER A 97 22.17 -4.47 28.75
C SER A 97 22.69 -5.38 27.64
N SER A 98 24.03 -5.39 27.49
CA SER A 98 24.82 -6.32 26.67
C SER A 98 25.07 -7.68 27.35
N VAL A 99 24.16 -8.10 28.24
CA VAL A 99 24.26 -9.41 28.92
C VAL A 99 23.31 -10.36 28.21
N ALA A 100 23.90 -11.33 27.51
CA ALA A 100 23.21 -12.39 26.81
C ALA A 100 22.23 -13.11 27.74
N ASP A 101 20.96 -13.12 27.33
CA ASP A 101 19.90 -13.92 27.93
C ASP A 101 20.23 -15.42 27.76
N PRO A 102 20.45 -16.19 28.84
CA PRO A 102 20.91 -17.58 28.76
C PRO A 102 19.89 -18.52 28.09
N LEU A 103 18.64 -18.10 27.93
CA LEU A 103 17.61 -18.82 27.16
C LEU A 103 17.84 -18.77 25.64
N ARG A 104 18.54 -17.76 25.11
CA ARG A 104 18.85 -17.67 23.67
C ARG A 104 20.09 -18.47 23.25
N ALA A 105 21.03 -18.67 24.17
CA ALA A 105 22.22 -19.50 23.92
C ALA A 105 21.85 -20.99 23.75
N ASP A 106 20.85 -21.47 24.50
CA ASP A 106 20.43 -22.88 24.50
C ASP A 106 19.64 -23.25 23.23
N VAL A 107 18.92 -22.29 22.63
CA VAL A 107 18.18 -22.49 21.37
C VAL A 107 19.13 -22.69 20.19
N ASN A 108 20.25 -21.96 20.14
CA ASN A 108 21.25 -22.15 19.09
C ASN A 108 21.96 -23.51 19.24
N ALA A 109 22.29 -23.92 20.47
CA ALA A 109 22.87 -25.22 20.74
C ALA A 109 21.90 -26.38 20.42
N GLN A 110 20.60 -26.20 20.67
CA GLN A 110 19.57 -27.15 20.25
C GLN A 110 19.42 -27.20 18.73
N PHE A 111 19.50 -26.06 18.04
CA PHE A 111 19.38 -25.99 16.59
C PHE A 111 20.55 -26.67 15.87
N ASP A 112 21.77 -26.50 16.37
CA ASP A 112 22.96 -27.18 15.85
C ASP A 112 22.87 -28.70 16.06
N ARG A 113 22.40 -29.16 17.24
CA ARG A 113 22.13 -30.59 17.46
C ARG A 113 21.04 -31.12 16.54
N LEU A 114 20.04 -30.31 16.21
CA LEU A 114 18.96 -30.68 15.30
C LEU A 114 19.40 -30.71 13.82
N GLN A 115 20.40 -29.91 13.45
CA GLN A 115 21.05 -30.01 12.13
C GLN A 115 21.96 -31.24 12.03
N VAL A 116 22.75 -31.53 13.06
CA VAL A 116 23.61 -32.73 13.11
C VAL A 116 22.76 -34.01 13.08
N ALA A 117 21.68 -34.06 13.87
CA ALA A 117 20.74 -35.20 13.87
C ALA A 117 20.02 -35.41 12.52
N ARG A 118 19.84 -34.35 11.72
CA ARG A 118 19.28 -34.45 10.36
C ARG A 118 20.30 -34.87 9.30
N GLN A 119 21.60 -34.69 9.55
CA GLN A 119 22.67 -35.18 8.67
C GLN A 119 22.96 -36.68 8.91
N GLU A 120 22.86 -37.15 10.14
CA GLU A 120 23.16 -38.56 10.47
C GLU A 120 22.07 -39.55 10.02
N SER A 121 20.86 -39.10 9.65
CA SER A 121 19.75 -39.97 9.23
C SER A 121 19.52 -40.07 7.71
N GLN A 122 20.48 -39.69 6.86
CA GLN A 122 20.46 -40.11 5.46
C GLN A 122 20.98 -41.55 5.35
N SER A 123 20.12 -42.53 5.67
CA SER A 123 20.30 -43.88 5.15
C SER A 123 20.32 -43.80 3.62
N LYS A 124 21.41 -44.25 2.98
CA LYS A 124 21.53 -44.34 1.52
C LYS A 124 20.25 -44.96 0.95
N ILE A 125 19.56 -44.20 0.11
CA ILE A 125 18.42 -44.68 -0.66
C ILE A 125 18.90 -45.91 -1.46
N PRO A 126 18.23 -47.08 -1.39
CA PRO A 126 18.56 -48.21 -2.26
C PRO A 126 18.51 -47.72 -3.71
N ALA A 127 19.54 -48.06 -4.50
CA ALA A 127 19.61 -47.65 -5.89
C ALA A 127 18.31 -48.05 -6.62
N ALA A 128 17.71 -47.09 -7.35
CA ALA A 128 16.51 -47.35 -8.13
C ALA A 128 16.77 -48.50 -9.11
N PRO A 129 15.84 -49.46 -9.27
CA PRO A 129 15.99 -50.50 -10.27
C PRO A 129 16.12 -49.86 -11.65
N VAL A 130 17.17 -50.26 -12.37
CA VAL A 130 17.50 -49.78 -13.70
C VAL A 130 16.46 -50.35 -14.69
N PHE A 131 15.69 -49.49 -15.34
CA PHE A 131 14.72 -49.86 -16.38
C PHE A 131 15.28 -49.74 -17.81
N GLN A 132 16.60 -49.89 -17.97
CA GLN A 132 17.17 -50.08 -19.30
C GLN A 132 16.95 -51.54 -19.69
N LEU A 133 16.11 -51.76 -20.71
CA LEU A 133 16.11 -53.02 -21.44
C LEU A 133 17.44 -53.15 -22.18
N SER A 134 18.40 -53.85 -21.58
CA SER A 134 19.56 -54.37 -22.31
C SER A 134 19.05 -55.40 -23.32
N LEU A 135 19.11 -55.07 -24.61
CA LEU A 135 18.67 -55.96 -25.71
C LEU A 135 19.58 -57.17 -25.95
N GLU A 136 20.60 -57.40 -25.12
CA GLU A 136 21.73 -58.29 -25.46
C GLU A 136 22.01 -59.44 -24.48
N ASP A 137 21.23 -59.62 -23.41
CA ASP A 137 21.48 -60.72 -22.47
C ASP A 137 20.65 -61.98 -22.82
N LYS A 138 21.35 -63.01 -23.33
CA LYS A 138 20.80 -64.31 -23.78
C LYS A 138 20.24 -65.22 -22.67
N ASP A 139 20.26 -64.79 -21.40
CA ASP A 139 19.81 -65.59 -20.25
C ASP A 139 18.73 -64.90 -19.39
N ALA A 140 18.06 -63.87 -19.91
CA ALA A 140 17.01 -63.15 -19.18
C ALA A 140 15.68 -63.93 -19.12
N ILE A 141 15.14 -64.10 -17.90
CA ILE A 141 13.81 -64.68 -17.63
C ILE A 141 12.76 -64.00 -18.53
N PRO A 142 11.94 -64.75 -19.30
CA PRO A 142 11.02 -64.20 -20.29
C PRO A 142 10.06 -63.16 -19.70
N SER A 143 9.85 -62.06 -20.42
CA SER A 143 9.03 -60.90 -20.05
C SER A 143 7.60 -61.27 -19.62
N ILE A 144 7.10 -62.40 -20.14
CA ILE A 144 5.76 -62.92 -19.84
C ILE A 144 5.65 -63.42 -18.39
N GLN A 145 6.69 -64.06 -17.86
CA GLN A 145 6.70 -64.56 -16.47
C GLN A 145 6.82 -63.41 -15.46
N ARG A 146 7.56 -62.35 -15.82
CA ARG A 146 7.62 -61.12 -15.00
C ARG A 146 6.28 -60.39 -14.97
N TYR A 147 5.55 -60.37 -16.07
CA TYR A 147 4.22 -59.78 -16.13
C TYR A 147 3.20 -60.53 -15.26
N GLU A 148 3.22 -61.87 -15.29
CA GLU A 148 2.34 -62.69 -14.44
C GLU A 148 2.64 -62.50 -12.95
N GLN A 149 3.90 -62.43 -12.56
CA GLN A 149 4.29 -62.14 -11.18
C GLN A 149 3.82 -60.75 -10.73
N LEU A 150 3.96 -59.73 -11.59
CA LEU A 150 3.52 -58.36 -11.27
C LEU A 150 2.00 -58.25 -11.18
N LYS A 151 1.26 -58.94 -12.06
CA LYS A 151 -0.20 -58.99 -12.03
C LYS A 151 -0.68 -59.63 -10.72
N LYS A 152 -0.07 -60.75 -10.33
CA LYS A 152 -0.37 -61.45 -9.08
C LYS A 152 -0.09 -60.57 -7.84
N GLN A 153 0.96 -59.75 -7.90
CA GLN A 153 1.31 -58.84 -6.82
C GLN A 153 0.29 -57.70 -6.65
N ARG A 154 -0.22 -57.13 -7.76
CA ARG A 154 -1.26 -56.10 -7.71
C ARG A 154 -2.62 -56.62 -7.23
N GLU A 155 -3.00 -57.84 -7.62
CA GLU A 155 -4.24 -58.48 -7.13
C GLU A 155 -4.21 -58.73 -5.62
N LEU A 156 -3.06 -59.14 -5.08
CA LEU A 156 -2.88 -59.36 -3.64
C LEU A 156 -2.97 -58.05 -2.84
N GLU A 157 -2.47 -56.94 -3.41
CA GLU A 157 -2.54 -55.63 -2.78
C GLU A 157 -3.95 -55.02 -2.83
N ALA A 158 -4.67 -55.22 -3.93
CA ALA A 158 -6.08 -54.82 -4.05
C ALA A 158 -6.99 -55.58 -3.06
N ARG A 159 -6.78 -56.90 -2.91
CA ARG A 159 -7.53 -57.72 -1.94
C ARG A 159 -7.28 -57.29 -0.49
N ARG A 160 -6.05 -56.85 -0.19
CA ARG A 160 -5.69 -56.33 1.14
C ARG A 160 -6.40 -55.00 1.45
N LEU A 161 -6.67 -54.18 0.43
CA LEU A 161 -7.42 -52.93 0.59
C LEU A 161 -8.92 -53.18 0.78
N GLU A 162 -9.49 -54.17 0.09
CA GLU A 162 -10.89 -54.57 0.23
C GLU A 162 -11.18 -55.13 1.64
N GLU A 163 -10.29 -55.98 2.18
CA GLU A 163 -10.42 -56.50 3.55
C GLU A 163 -10.30 -55.41 4.62
N ALA A 164 -9.57 -54.32 4.35
CA ALA A 164 -9.47 -53.18 5.27
C ALA A 164 -10.71 -52.26 5.25
N GLN A 165 -11.52 -52.32 4.18
CA GLN A 165 -12.71 -51.48 4.02
C GLN A 165 -14.00 -52.13 4.56
N ALA A 166 -14.01 -53.46 4.72
CA ALA A 166 -15.16 -54.22 5.23
C ALA A 166 -15.36 -54.11 6.77
N THR A 167 -14.38 -53.60 7.52
CA THR A 167 -14.43 -53.53 8.99
C THR A 167 -14.91 -52.20 9.58
N LEU A 168 -15.46 -51.28 8.78
CA LEU A 168 -15.79 -49.90 9.19
C LEU A 168 -17.26 -49.47 9.04
N ALA A 169 -18.22 -50.40 9.01
CA ALA A 169 -19.64 -50.06 9.01
C ALA A 169 -20.31 -50.43 10.35
N PRO A 170 -20.73 -49.46 11.18
CA PRO A 170 -21.81 -49.65 12.12
C PRO A 170 -23.13 -49.12 11.53
N THR A 171 -24.12 -49.98 11.58
CA THR A 171 -25.55 -49.71 11.65
C THR A 171 -25.87 -48.75 12.79
N ASP A 172 -26.75 -47.76 12.57
CA ASP A 172 -27.93 -47.60 13.44
C ASP A 172 -28.95 -46.59 12.92
N VAL A 173 -30.21 -47.03 13.00
CA VAL A 173 -31.45 -46.31 12.75
C VAL A 173 -32.04 -45.97 14.12
N ALA A 174 -32.60 -44.76 14.25
CA ALA A 174 -33.47 -44.24 15.33
C ALA A 174 -32.80 -43.41 16.45
N MET A 175 -33.07 -42.10 16.46
CA MET A 175 -33.84 -41.43 17.53
C MET A 175 -34.01 -39.93 17.21
N VAL A 176 -35.25 -39.54 16.96
CA VAL A 176 -35.75 -38.16 16.99
C VAL A 176 -36.63 -38.03 18.24
N SER A 177 -36.49 -36.90 18.94
CA SER A 177 -37.38 -36.35 19.99
C SER A 177 -36.95 -36.59 21.45
N ARG A 178 -36.50 -35.51 22.12
CA ARG A 178 -37.16 -34.90 23.31
C ARG A 178 -36.37 -33.73 23.96
N ASN A 179 -37.05 -32.58 24.06
CA ASN A 179 -37.06 -31.55 25.12
C ASN A 179 -35.84 -30.63 25.39
N ASP A 180 -35.89 -29.42 24.80
CA ASP A 180 -34.95 -28.27 24.88
C ASP A 180 -34.78 -27.58 26.27
N SER A 181 -35.45 -28.03 27.33
CA SER A 181 -35.45 -27.29 28.62
C SER A 181 -34.38 -27.72 29.62
N ASN A 182 -33.83 -28.93 29.47
CA ASN A 182 -32.83 -29.48 30.38
C ASN A 182 -31.38 -29.22 29.92
N GLU A 183 -31.16 -29.00 28.61
CA GLU A 183 -29.82 -28.77 28.05
C GLU A 183 -29.17 -27.47 28.52
N ILE A 184 -29.96 -26.42 28.78
CA ILE A 184 -29.43 -25.13 29.25
C ILE A 184 -28.90 -25.25 30.69
N MET A 185 -29.50 -26.08 31.53
CA MET A 185 -29.06 -26.28 32.91
C MET A 185 -27.81 -27.18 32.98
N GLU A 186 -27.71 -28.20 32.12
CA GLU A 186 -26.51 -29.02 31.95
C GLU A 186 -25.35 -28.25 31.31
N MET A 187 -25.63 -27.31 30.41
CA MET A 187 -24.62 -26.43 29.82
C MET A 187 -24.05 -25.44 30.86
N ILE A 188 -24.86 -24.94 31.79
CA ILE A 188 -24.35 -24.08 32.89
C ILE A 188 -23.50 -24.89 33.89
N GLN A 189 -23.91 -26.11 34.24
CA GLN A 189 -23.14 -26.96 35.15
C GLN A 189 -21.83 -27.46 34.53
N SER A 190 -21.82 -27.73 33.22
CA SER A 190 -20.60 -28.13 32.49
C SER A 190 -19.62 -26.98 32.30
N ASP A 191 -20.11 -25.75 32.08
CA ASP A 191 -19.23 -24.57 31.95
C ASP A 191 -18.58 -24.18 33.29
N ASP A 192 -19.29 -24.35 34.42
CA ASP A 192 -18.73 -24.16 35.75
C ASP A 192 -17.72 -25.27 36.13
N MET A 193 -17.99 -26.52 35.77
CA MET A 193 -17.05 -27.64 35.94
C MET A 193 -15.78 -27.46 35.09
N PHE A 194 -15.92 -26.95 33.86
CA PHE A 194 -14.79 -26.66 32.97
C PHE A 194 -13.90 -25.54 33.53
N ARG A 195 -14.50 -24.48 34.08
CA ARG A 195 -13.75 -23.40 34.75
C ARG A 195 -13.08 -23.87 36.04
N ALA A 196 -13.70 -24.77 36.79
CA ALA A 196 -13.10 -25.38 37.98
C ALA A 196 -11.89 -26.27 37.60
N GLY A 197 -12.02 -27.09 36.54
CA GLY A 197 -10.95 -27.93 36.03
C GLY A 197 -9.75 -27.13 35.51
N GLN A 198 -9.98 -25.99 34.84
CA GLN A 198 -8.89 -25.11 34.40
C GLN A 198 -8.13 -24.46 35.56
N ARG A 199 -8.82 -24.11 36.66
CA ARG A 199 -8.14 -23.59 37.87
C ARG A 199 -7.32 -24.67 38.56
N GLU A 200 -7.83 -25.90 38.61
CA GLU A 200 -7.10 -27.01 39.22
C GLU A 200 -5.88 -27.42 38.39
N ALA A 201 -5.97 -27.39 37.05
CA ALA A 201 -4.84 -27.61 36.16
C ALA A 201 -3.76 -26.53 36.34
N ALA A 202 -4.14 -25.25 36.43
CA ALA A 202 -3.21 -24.16 36.69
C ALA A 202 -2.55 -24.27 38.08
N LEU A 203 -3.28 -24.75 39.09
CA LEU A 203 -2.74 -25.02 40.43
C LEU A 203 -1.76 -26.21 40.44
N ARG A 204 -2.02 -27.27 39.66
CA ARG A 204 -1.09 -28.40 39.50
C ARG A 204 0.18 -28.02 38.73
N ASP A 205 0.05 -27.20 37.69
CA ASP A 205 1.21 -26.70 36.94
C ASP A 205 2.09 -25.77 37.78
N THR A 206 1.49 -24.91 38.59
CA THR A 206 2.25 -24.07 39.54
C THR A 206 2.89 -24.88 40.67
N ALA A 207 2.21 -25.91 41.19
CA ALA A 207 2.78 -26.81 42.19
C ALA A 207 3.94 -27.65 41.64
N THR A 208 3.86 -28.14 40.40
CA THR A 208 4.93 -28.93 39.76
C THR A 208 6.13 -28.06 39.38
N LEU A 209 5.93 -26.80 38.99
CA LEU A 209 7.02 -25.84 38.81
C LEU A 209 7.73 -25.53 40.13
N ASN A 210 6.98 -25.28 41.21
CA ASN A 210 7.56 -25.06 42.54
C ASN A 210 8.33 -26.31 43.05
N ALA A 211 7.85 -27.52 42.75
CA ALA A 211 8.54 -28.77 43.08
C ALA A 211 9.86 -28.92 42.31
N ARG A 212 9.87 -28.64 41.00
CA ARG A 212 11.10 -28.66 40.19
C ARG A 212 12.09 -27.58 40.60
N GLU A 213 11.60 -26.44 41.05
CA GLU A 213 12.45 -25.34 41.52
C GLU A 213 13.07 -25.67 42.89
N ALA A 214 12.31 -26.29 43.79
CA ALA A 214 12.82 -26.85 45.05
C ALA A 214 13.86 -27.96 44.82
N GLU A 215 13.62 -28.83 43.84
CA GLU A 215 14.56 -29.91 43.46
C GLU A 215 15.85 -29.35 42.82
N ARG A 216 15.75 -28.28 42.02
CA ARG A 216 16.94 -27.55 41.52
C ARG A 216 17.69 -26.82 42.63
N ALA A 217 17.00 -26.29 43.64
CA ALA A 217 17.63 -25.69 44.81
C ALA A 217 18.35 -26.75 45.67
N ALA A 218 17.76 -27.94 45.84
CA ALA A 218 18.40 -29.07 46.50
C ALA A 218 19.60 -29.62 45.71
N ALA A 219 19.50 -29.69 44.38
CA ALA A 219 20.60 -30.09 43.50
C ALA A 219 21.78 -29.09 43.52
N ARG A 220 21.52 -27.79 43.72
CA ARG A 220 22.57 -26.77 43.90
C ARG A 220 23.30 -26.89 45.25
N LEU A 221 22.61 -27.34 46.31
CA LEU A 221 23.25 -27.66 47.60
C LEU A 221 24.07 -28.96 47.51
N ALA A 222 23.64 -29.94 46.70
CA ALA A 222 24.37 -31.20 46.48
C ALA A 222 25.60 -31.07 45.55
N ALA A 223 25.61 -30.09 44.64
CA ALA A 223 26.72 -29.87 43.70
C ALA A 223 27.98 -29.24 44.33
N GLY A 224 27.96 -28.87 45.62
CA GLY A 224 29.12 -28.39 46.36
C GLY A 224 29.93 -29.46 47.08
N GLN A 225 29.54 -30.75 47.00
CA GLN A 225 30.06 -31.77 47.93
C GLN A 225 30.28 -33.16 47.31
N ILE A 226 30.75 -33.25 46.05
CA ILE A 226 31.22 -34.53 45.47
C ILE A 226 32.64 -34.37 44.90
N MET A 227 33.59 -34.24 45.83
CA MET A 227 35.00 -34.60 45.65
C MET A 227 35.34 -35.56 46.80
N ARG A 228 34.65 -36.70 46.85
CA ARG A 228 35.07 -37.98 47.47
C ARG A 228 33.93 -38.98 47.40
N ASP A 229 34.32 -40.23 47.23
CA ASP A 229 33.54 -41.46 47.41
C ASP A 229 32.55 -41.81 46.30
N VAL A 230 33.11 -42.38 45.22
CA VAL A 230 32.39 -43.32 44.36
C VAL A 230 32.33 -44.68 45.09
N PRO A 231 31.14 -45.17 45.48
CA PRO A 231 30.99 -46.51 46.04
C PRO A 231 31.13 -47.57 44.93
N PRO A 232 31.77 -48.73 45.20
CA PRO A 232 32.00 -49.74 44.17
C PRO A 232 30.71 -50.49 43.79
N ASP A 233 30.56 -50.74 42.50
CA ASP A 233 29.41 -51.39 41.85
C ASP A 233 29.13 -52.80 42.44
N PRO A 234 27.89 -53.10 42.90
CA PRO A 234 27.52 -54.34 43.59
C PRO A 234 27.52 -55.61 42.72
N ARG A 235 27.89 -55.54 41.44
CA ARG A 235 28.01 -56.70 40.55
C ARG A 235 29.35 -57.44 40.64
N MET A 236 30.33 -56.89 41.34
CA MET A 236 31.62 -57.53 41.64
C MET A 236 31.57 -58.48 42.86
N LEU A 237 30.43 -58.57 43.57
CA LEU A 237 30.28 -59.41 44.77
C LEU A 237 29.76 -60.84 44.48
N TYR A 238 29.27 -61.09 43.25
CA TYR A 238 28.62 -62.35 42.90
C TYR A 238 29.32 -63.18 41.81
N LEU A 239 30.40 -62.68 41.21
CA LEU A 239 31.25 -63.46 40.30
C LEU A 239 32.74 -63.18 40.57
N SER A 240 33.40 -64.17 41.20
CA SER A 240 34.85 -64.43 41.27
C SER A 240 35.70 -63.56 42.20
N ASP A 241 36.14 -64.10 43.34
CA ASP A 241 37.50 -64.67 43.47
C ASP A 241 37.75 -65.22 44.90
N LYS A 242 37.88 -66.55 45.00
CA LYS A 242 38.77 -67.18 45.98
C LYS A 242 39.60 -68.21 45.21
N GLY A 243 40.73 -67.74 44.70
CA GLY A 243 42.06 -68.23 45.06
C GLY A 243 42.18 -69.73 45.31
N ASN A 244 42.87 -70.40 44.38
CA ASN A 244 43.83 -71.49 44.58
C ASN A 244 43.84 -72.15 45.97
N GLN A 245 43.40 -73.41 46.04
CA GLN A 245 44.27 -74.56 46.33
C GLN A 245 43.56 -75.88 46.00
N ALA A 246 44.20 -76.66 45.12
CA ALA A 246 44.35 -78.12 45.09
C ALA A 246 43.13 -79.09 45.25
N MET A 247 43.21 -80.13 44.41
CA MET A 247 42.69 -81.51 44.57
C MET A 247 41.38 -81.90 43.86
N LEU A 248 41.56 -82.76 42.85
CA LEU A 248 40.64 -83.82 42.37
C LEU A 248 40.23 -84.77 43.54
N PRO A 249 39.33 -85.77 43.36
CA PRO A 249 38.12 -85.91 42.53
C PRO A 249 36.91 -86.53 43.30
N MET A 250 35.79 -86.73 42.60
CA MET A 250 34.73 -87.75 42.80
C MET A 250 33.52 -87.50 43.74
N ALA A 251 32.39 -88.01 43.23
CA ALA A 251 31.18 -88.55 43.89
C ALA A 251 29.88 -87.70 43.96
N ILE A 252 29.05 -87.87 42.91
CA ILE A 252 27.58 -88.21 42.84
C ILE A 252 26.93 -88.66 44.18
N PRO A 253 25.58 -88.75 44.43
CA PRO A 253 24.37 -88.44 43.63
C PRO A 253 23.12 -87.85 44.37
N ASN A 254 22.08 -87.50 43.59
CA ASN A 254 20.63 -87.59 43.87
C ASN A 254 19.90 -86.52 44.73
N ALA A 255 19.09 -85.68 44.08
CA ALA A 255 17.65 -85.52 44.38
C ALA A 255 16.88 -84.70 43.30
N ASN A 256 15.97 -85.41 42.64
CA ASN A 256 14.81 -85.08 41.79
C ASN A 256 14.29 -83.61 41.66
N PRO A 257 14.09 -83.07 40.42
CA PRO A 257 13.52 -81.76 40.15
C PRO A 257 12.03 -81.81 39.71
N THR A 258 11.17 -82.45 40.50
CA THR A 258 9.70 -82.42 40.28
C THR A 258 9.00 -81.59 41.35
N ILE A 259 9.21 -80.28 41.31
CA ILE A 259 8.26 -79.30 41.86
C ILE A 259 8.03 -78.26 40.77
N ALA A 260 6.96 -78.44 40.00
CA ALA A 260 6.49 -77.45 39.03
C ALA A 260 5.92 -76.23 39.80
N LEU A 261 6.41 -75.04 39.47
CA LEU A 261 5.81 -73.78 39.94
C LEU A 261 4.37 -73.64 39.39
N PRO A 262 3.43 -73.09 40.18
CA PRO A 262 2.03 -72.94 39.77
C PRO A 262 1.86 -71.99 38.56
N ASN A 263 0.91 -72.34 37.68
CA ASN A 263 0.62 -71.72 36.37
C ASN A 263 0.22 -70.22 36.38
N SER A 264 0.23 -69.53 37.53
CA SER A 264 -0.12 -68.11 37.62
C SER A 264 1.03 -67.15 37.25
N PHE A 265 2.22 -67.68 36.95
CA PHE A 265 3.42 -66.88 36.61
C PHE A 265 3.95 -67.10 35.20
N GLN A 266 3.26 -67.86 34.34
CA GLN A 266 3.64 -67.98 32.94
C GLN A 266 3.05 -66.81 32.14
N THR A 267 3.87 -65.80 31.85
CA THR A 267 3.52 -64.74 30.91
C THR A 267 3.35 -65.35 29.52
N ARG A 268 2.13 -65.29 28.97
CA ARG A 268 1.80 -65.71 27.61
C ARG A 268 2.77 -65.05 26.62
N PRO A 269 3.32 -65.78 25.62
CA PRO A 269 4.09 -65.14 24.56
C PRO A 269 3.20 -64.13 23.82
N PRO A 270 3.68 -62.90 23.54
CA PRO A 270 2.84 -61.84 23.01
C PRO A 270 2.32 -62.25 21.63
N LEU A 271 0.99 -62.29 21.49
CA LEU A 271 0.38 -62.46 20.18
C LEU A 271 0.54 -61.17 19.36
N PRO A 272 0.44 -61.22 18.03
CA PRO A 272 0.39 -60.01 17.20
C PRO A 272 -0.73 -59.04 17.59
N GLN A 273 -1.75 -59.53 18.30
CA GLN A 273 -2.87 -58.77 18.86
C GLN A 273 -2.51 -58.07 20.18
N ASP A 274 -1.49 -58.53 20.91
CA ASP A 274 -1.00 -57.94 22.16
C ASP A 274 -0.03 -56.75 21.91
N VAL A 275 0.40 -56.56 20.66
CA VAL A 275 1.17 -55.40 20.23
C VAL A 275 0.20 -54.25 19.92
N ILE A 276 -0.05 -53.39 20.92
CA ILE A 276 -0.68 -52.10 20.69
C ILE A 276 0.26 -51.28 19.80
N LYS A 277 -0.02 -51.24 18.49
CA LYS A 277 0.62 -50.27 17.61
C LYS A 277 0.09 -48.90 18.02
N SER A 278 0.95 -48.06 18.59
CA SER A 278 0.63 -46.64 18.72
C SER A 278 0.32 -46.13 17.32
N GLN A 279 -0.92 -45.69 17.07
CA GLN A 279 -1.19 -44.88 15.88
C GLN A 279 -0.23 -43.69 15.93
N GLY A 280 0.51 -43.46 14.84
CA GLY A 280 1.34 -42.27 14.72
C GLY A 280 0.46 -41.04 14.93
N ASP A 281 1.02 -40.01 15.57
CA ASP A 281 0.34 -38.72 15.77
C ASP A 281 -0.15 -38.24 14.40
N LEU A 282 -1.46 -38.32 14.15
CA LEU A 282 -2.05 -37.86 12.89
C LEU A 282 -2.07 -36.34 13.00
N ILE A 283 -0.98 -35.71 12.57
CA ILE A 283 -0.89 -34.26 12.52
C ILE A 283 -1.90 -33.80 11.46
N ALA A 284 -3.11 -33.46 11.92
CA ALA A 284 -4.08 -32.80 11.09
C ALA A 284 -3.69 -31.33 11.00
N TYR A 285 -3.95 -30.77 9.84
CA TYR A 285 -3.63 -29.40 9.54
C TYR A 285 -4.88 -28.73 9.01
N LYS A 286 -5.07 -27.48 9.42
CA LYS A 286 -6.14 -26.62 8.94
C LYS A 286 -5.59 -25.67 7.89
N GLU A 287 -6.30 -25.55 6.78
CA GLU A 287 -6.02 -24.50 5.80
C GLU A 287 -6.75 -23.21 6.19
N ASN A 288 -6.02 -22.10 6.20
CA ASN A 288 -6.55 -20.76 6.44
C ASN A 288 -6.43 -19.95 5.14
N GLU A 289 -7.53 -19.30 4.73
CA GLU A 289 -7.56 -18.48 3.53
C GLU A 289 -7.49 -16.99 3.86
N TYR A 290 -6.59 -16.27 3.17
CA TYR A 290 -6.42 -14.83 3.28
C TYR A 290 -6.61 -14.16 1.92
N ASN A 291 -7.36 -13.06 1.89
CA ASN A 291 -7.46 -12.21 0.71
C ASN A 291 -6.38 -11.14 0.77
N LEU A 292 -5.46 -11.18 -0.19
CA LEU A 292 -4.41 -10.20 -0.36
C LEU A 292 -4.80 -9.23 -1.48
N ILE A 293 -5.02 -7.97 -1.13
CA ILE A 293 -5.32 -6.91 -2.07
C ILE A 293 -4.07 -6.05 -2.24
N ILE A 294 -3.59 -5.95 -3.46
CA ILE A 294 -2.41 -5.18 -3.83
C ILE A 294 -2.85 -4.02 -4.71
N TYR A 295 -2.34 -2.83 -4.42
CA TYR A 295 -2.60 -1.62 -5.20
C TYR A 295 -1.28 -1.02 -5.67
N SER A 296 -1.15 -0.76 -6.97
CA SER A 296 0.09 -0.25 -7.55
C SER A 296 0.44 1.16 -7.04
N GLY A 297 -0.53 1.93 -6.56
CA GLY A 297 -0.30 3.27 -6.02
C GLY A 297 0.41 3.30 -4.67
N ASP A 298 0.46 2.17 -3.95
CA ASP A 298 1.15 2.05 -2.65
C ASP A 298 2.67 1.93 -2.79
N ARG A 299 3.18 1.76 -4.01
CA ARG A 299 4.62 1.73 -4.30
C ARG A 299 5.33 3.02 -3.88
N ASP A 300 6.66 2.97 -3.68
CA ASP A 300 7.47 4.18 -3.47
C ASP A 300 7.64 4.96 -4.78
N TRP A 301 6.54 5.52 -5.29
CA TRP A 301 6.53 6.28 -6.53
C TRP A 301 7.24 7.63 -6.41
N VAL A 302 7.69 8.00 -5.22
CA VAL A 302 8.37 9.26 -4.95
C VAL A 302 9.86 9.10 -5.20
N ASN A 303 10.49 8.12 -4.56
CA ASN A 303 11.93 7.89 -4.70
C ASN A 303 12.28 6.93 -5.83
N ASN A 304 11.37 6.02 -6.21
CA ASN A 304 11.57 5.08 -7.31
C ASN A 304 11.07 5.67 -8.64
N THR A 305 11.95 5.75 -9.63
CA THR A 305 11.64 6.22 -10.99
C THR A 305 11.62 5.09 -12.03
N ILE A 306 11.93 3.86 -11.62
CA ILE A 306 12.07 2.70 -12.52
C ILE A 306 10.74 1.93 -12.60
N GLU A 307 10.02 1.82 -11.48
CA GLU A 307 8.74 1.14 -11.42
C GLU A 307 7.58 2.02 -11.92
N ASN A 308 6.60 1.37 -12.56
CA ASN A 308 5.34 1.99 -12.98
C ASN A 308 4.13 1.14 -12.54
N ARG A 309 2.90 1.59 -12.81
CA ARG A 309 1.68 0.87 -12.40
C ARG A 309 1.53 -0.56 -12.97
N TYR A 310 2.25 -0.92 -14.03
CA TYR A 310 2.21 -2.25 -14.65
C TYR A 310 3.47 -3.09 -14.37
N ASN A 311 4.51 -2.50 -13.79
CA ASN A 311 5.77 -3.12 -13.42
C ASN A 311 6.24 -2.55 -12.08
N PHE A 312 5.89 -3.23 -11.00
CA PHE A 312 6.18 -2.79 -9.64
C PHE A 312 6.42 -3.97 -8.71
N SER A 313 7.01 -3.69 -7.56
CA SER A 313 7.22 -4.71 -6.54
C SER A 313 6.62 -4.37 -5.19
N VAL A 314 6.25 -5.44 -4.47
CA VAL A 314 5.66 -5.39 -3.14
C VAL A 314 6.50 -6.22 -2.20
N ASN A 315 6.86 -5.65 -1.06
CA ASN A 315 7.61 -6.34 -0.01
C ASN A 315 6.63 -6.95 1.00
N PHE A 316 7.00 -8.04 1.65
CA PHE A 316 6.20 -8.70 2.68
C PHE A 316 6.95 -8.78 4.01
N ASP A 317 8.22 -8.36 4.03
CA ASP A 317 9.04 -8.26 5.24
C ASP A 317 9.52 -6.82 5.48
N PRO A 318 8.79 -6.03 6.30
CA PRO A 318 9.18 -4.65 6.60
C PRO A 318 10.39 -4.55 7.53
N ALA A 319 10.80 -5.63 8.21
CA ALA A 319 11.93 -5.59 9.14
C ALA A 319 13.28 -5.54 8.42
N ASN A 320 13.38 -6.14 7.22
CA ASN A 320 14.61 -6.21 6.44
C ASN A 320 14.90 -4.97 5.57
N ASN A 321 13.94 -4.05 5.40
CA ASN A 321 14.09 -2.84 4.56
C ASN A 321 14.23 -1.52 5.35
N ARG A 322 14.38 -1.56 6.67
CA ARG A 322 14.40 -0.36 7.54
C ARG A 322 15.73 0.40 7.59
N GLN A 323 16.56 0.34 6.54
CA GLN A 323 17.63 1.34 6.35
C GLN A 323 17.13 2.45 5.43
N GLY A 324 16.26 3.31 5.96
CA GLY A 324 15.75 4.51 5.29
C GLY A 324 14.25 4.72 5.46
N PHE A 325 13.80 5.98 5.42
CA PHE A 325 12.39 6.41 5.45
C PHE A 325 11.63 6.08 4.15
N GLY A 326 11.92 4.96 3.49
CA GLY A 326 11.29 4.55 2.24
C GLY A 326 9.91 3.95 2.48
N LEU A 327 8.88 4.49 1.82
CA LEU A 327 7.53 3.94 1.79
C LEU A 327 7.49 2.77 0.80
N SER A 328 8.08 1.62 1.15
CA SER A 328 7.90 0.41 0.35
C SER A 328 6.56 -0.23 0.70
N PRO A 329 5.72 -0.62 -0.28
CA PRO A 329 4.44 -1.26 -0.04
C PRO A 329 4.72 -2.58 0.69
N SER A 330 4.31 -2.65 1.95
CA SER A 330 4.46 -3.84 2.77
C SER A 330 3.13 -4.34 3.28
N THR A 331 2.88 -5.65 3.20
CA THR A 331 1.73 -6.22 3.87
C THR A 331 1.87 -6.09 5.39
N TYR A 332 0.75 -5.87 6.07
CA TYR A 332 0.73 -5.78 7.54
C TYR A 332 1.02 -7.14 8.20
N ILE A 333 0.63 -8.23 7.54
CA ILE A 333 0.86 -9.60 8.00
C ILE A 333 1.93 -10.28 7.16
N LYS A 334 2.79 -11.04 7.82
CA LYS A 334 3.74 -11.94 7.18
C LYS A 334 3.08 -13.32 7.04
N PHE A 335 2.79 -13.73 5.81
CA PHE A 335 2.25 -15.05 5.53
C PHE A 335 3.30 -16.13 5.81
N LYS A 336 2.91 -17.17 6.55
CA LYS A 336 3.76 -18.32 6.89
C LYS A 336 3.12 -19.60 6.41
N ASN A 337 3.93 -20.61 6.08
CA ASN A 337 3.47 -21.94 5.68
C ASN A 337 2.44 -21.90 4.53
N ILE A 338 2.74 -21.13 3.50
CA ILE A 338 1.86 -20.95 2.35
C ILE A 338 1.80 -22.24 1.55
N THR A 339 0.63 -22.83 1.42
CA THR A 339 0.39 -24.01 0.57
C THR A 339 -0.02 -23.63 -0.84
N ARG A 340 -0.72 -22.51 -0.99
CA ARG A 340 -1.25 -22.10 -2.30
C ARG A 340 -1.40 -20.59 -2.40
N ILE A 341 -1.08 -20.04 -3.56
CA ILE A 341 -1.36 -18.63 -3.92
C ILE A 341 -2.13 -18.64 -5.23
N GLU A 342 -3.24 -17.91 -5.29
CA GLU A 342 -4.12 -17.83 -6.46
C GLU A 342 -4.36 -16.37 -6.85
N LEU A 343 -4.31 -16.06 -8.15
CA LEU A 343 -4.81 -14.78 -8.67
C LEU A 343 -6.33 -14.88 -8.84
N VAL A 344 -7.08 -13.97 -8.21
CA VAL A 344 -8.55 -13.93 -8.28
C VAL A 344 -9.00 -12.99 -9.39
N LYS A 345 -8.50 -11.76 -9.37
CA LYS A 345 -8.85 -10.73 -10.37
C LYS A 345 -7.80 -9.63 -10.45
N ALA A 346 -7.78 -8.94 -11.58
CA ALA A 346 -7.05 -7.71 -11.81
C ALA A 346 -8.03 -6.61 -12.24
N ILE A 347 -7.95 -5.45 -11.63
CA ILE A 347 -8.76 -4.28 -11.98
C ILE A 347 -7.81 -3.21 -12.52
N MET A 348 -8.12 -2.69 -13.70
CA MET A 348 -7.29 -1.71 -14.40
C MET A 348 -8.14 -0.62 -15.03
N ALA A 349 -7.60 0.58 -15.13
CA ALA A 349 -8.26 1.68 -15.85
C ALA A 349 -8.31 1.40 -17.36
N THR A 350 -9.38 1.86 -18.01
CA THR A 350 -9.58 1.79 -19.46
C THR A 350 -9.00 2.99 -20.20
N GLU A 351 -7.84 3.46 -19.74
CA GLU A 351 -7.09 4.55 -20.35
C GLU A 351 -6.42 4.12 -21.67
N GLY A 352 -6.03 5.11 -22.49
CA GLY A 352 -5.17 4.87 -23.64
C GLY A 352 -3.74 4.60 -23.19
N LEU A 353 -3.23 3.41 -23.52
CA LEU A 353 -1.88 2.96 -23.15
C LEU A 353 -0.78 3.71 -23.91
N GLU A 354 -1.09 4.18 -25.11
CA GLU A 354 -0.20 4.93 -25.99
C GLU A 354 -1.04 5.91 -26.81
N THR A 355 -0.43 6.99 -27.29
CA THR A 355 -1.11 7.93 -28.18
C THR A 355 -0.99 7.50 -29.63
N VAL A 356 -2.13 7.25 -30.28
CA VAL A 356 -2.19 6.96 -31.71
C VAL A 356 -2.61 8.20 -32.47
N SER A 357 -1.77 8.64 -33.40
CA SER A 357 -2.08 9.77 -34.29
C SER A 357 -2.40 9.28 -35.70
N LEU A 358 -3.61 9.55 -36.17
CA LEU A 358 -3.97 9.39 -37.58
C LEU A 358 -3.69 10.69 -38.31
N LYS A 359 -2.88 10.66 -39.37
CA LYS A 359 -2.65 11.84 -40.20
C LYS A 359 -3.92 12.16 -41.01
N THR A 360 -4.54 13.30 -40.75
CA THR A 360 -5.77 13.75 -41.43
C THR A 360 -5.53 14.87 -42.45
N GLY A 361 -4.33 15.46 -42.46
CA GLY A 361 -3.93 16.47 -43.44
C GLY A 361 -2.42 16.70 -43.47
N ALA A 362 -1.96 17.69 -44.23
CA ALA A 362 -0.53 17.99 -44.37
C ALA A 362 0.14 18.34 -43.02
N THR A 363 -0.58 19.05 -42.15
CA THR A 363 -0.14 19.51 -40.82
C THR A 363 -1.12 19.15 -39.70
N ALA A 364 -2.06 18.24 -39.98
CA ALA A 364 -3.17 17.87 -39.12
C ALA A 364 -3.15 16.38 -38.76
N TYR A 365 -3.40 16.10 -37.49
CA TYR A 365 -3.42 14.78 -36.90
C TYR A 365 -4.66 14.64 -36.01
N ASP A 366 -5.32 13.49 -36.09
CA ASP A 366 -6.38 13.07 -35.19
C ASP A 366 -5.80 12.11 -34.14
N THR A 367 -5.88 12.51 -32.87
CA THR A 367 -5.36 11.75 -31.71
C THR A 367 -6.50 11.22 -30.81
N SER A 368 -7.74 11.19 -31.33
CA SER A 368 -8.92 10.69 -30.60
C SER A 368 -8.97 9.16 -30.47
N LYS A 369 -8.11 8.44 -31.19
CA LYS A 369 -8.07 6.98 -31.15
C LYS A 369 -7.40 6.48 -29.87
N ILE A 370 -8.09 5.59 -29.18
CA ILE A 370 -7.65 5.02 -27.89
C ILE A 370 -7.35 3.54 -28.10
N ILE A 371 -6.11 3.14 -27.84
CA ILE A 371 -5.72 1.74 -27.66
C ILE A 371 -5.58 1.50 -26.16
N ASN A 372 -6.39 0.62 -25.61
CA ASN A 372 -6.41 0.32 -24.18
C ASN A 372 -6.15 -1.16 -23.90
N VAL A 373 -6.22 -1.55 -22.62
CA VAL A 373 -6.05 -2.95 -22.18
C VAL A 373 -7.01 -3.95 -22.83
N LEU A 374 -8.16 -3.49 -23.35
CA LEU A 374 -9.15 -4.32 -24.05
C LEU A 374 -8.81 -4.55 -25.53
N SER A 375 -7.79 -3.86 -26.04
CA SER A 375 -7.31 -4.06 -27.41
C SER A 375 -6.51 -5.36 -27.56
N PHE A 376 -6.17 -6.02 -26.45
CA PHE A 376 -5.49 -7.30 -26.43
C PHE A 376 -6.47 -8.45 -26.11
N PRO A 377 -6.32 -9.63 -26.73
CA PRO A 377 -7.20 -10.78 -26.47
C PRO A 377 -7.11 -11.29 -25.02
N TYR A 378 -5.91 -11.17 -24.44
CA TYR A 378 -5.63 -11.47 -23.04
C TYR A 378 -4.40 -10.67 -22.60
N LEU A 379 -4.18 -10.59 -21.30
CA LEU A 379 -2.94 -10.07 -20.72
C LEU A 379 -2.27 -11.15 -19.89
N GLN A 380 -0.95 -11.11 -19.83
CA GLN A 380 -0.13 -12.01 -19.03
C GLN A 380 0.23 -11.30 -17.73
N VAL A 381 0.04 -11.98 -16.60
CA VAL A 381 0.53 -11.55 -15.30
C VAL A 381 1.77 -12.38 -15.00
N ARG A 382 2.93 -11.75 -15.04
CA ARG A 382 4.20 -12.36 -14.65
C ARG A 382 4.55 -11.95 -13.23
N ILE A 383 4.93 -12.93 -12.43
CA ILE A 383 5.40 -12.74 -11.07
C ILE A 383 6.67 -13.57 -10.94
N ASP A 384 7.82 -12.92 -10.77
CA ASP A 384 9.11 -13.62 -10.82
C ASP A 384 9.23 -14.69 -9.74
N GLU A 385 8.67 -14.44 -8.55
CA GLU A 385 8.69 -15.38 -7.42
C GLU A 385 7.66 -16.52 -7.56
N LEU A 386 6.66 -16.39 -8.45
CA LEU A 386 5.59 -17.36 -8.67
C LEU A 386 5.58 -17.90 -10.12
N ASN A 387 6.73 -17.91 -10.78
CA ASN A 387 6.84 -18.29 -12.18
C ASN A 387 6.42 -19.74 -12.47
N THR A 388 6.27 -20.04 -13.78
CA THR A 388 6.06 -21.40 -14.30
C THR A 388 4.71 -21.98 -13.90
N ASN A 389 3.63 -21.37 -14.39
CA ASN A 389 2.29 -21.96 -14.29
C ASN A 389 1.68 -22.26 -15.68
N ASN A 390 2.03 -21.46 -16.69
CA ASN A 390 1.54 -21.65 -18.06
C ASN A 390 2.63 -22.23 -18.96
N TYR A 391 2.21 -23.01 -19.95
CA TYR A 391 3.06 -23.53 -21.01
C TYR A 391 2.52 -23.05 -22.36
N GLY A 392 3.32 -22.25 -23.07
CA GLY A 392 3.00 -21.69 -24.37
C GLY A 392 4.18 -21.79 -25.33
N THR A 393 3.98 -21.28 -26.54
CA THR A 393 5.00 -21.26 -27.60
C THR A 393 5.95 -20.07 -27.51
N ASN A 394 5.72 -19.14 -26.57
CA ASN A 394 6.60 -18.00 -26.33
C ASN A 394 7.08 -17.96 -24.87
N ASP A 395 8.23 -17.30 -24.66
CA ASP A 395 8.87 -17.21 -23.35
C ASP A 395 8.06 -16.37 -22.35
N GLY A 396 7.26 -15.42 -22.85
CA GLY A 396 6.35 -14.60 -22.03
C GLY A 396 5.28 -15.45 -21.34
N VAL A 397 4.54 -16.26 -22.12
CA VAL A 397 3.53 -17.17 -21.55
C VAL A 397 4.19 -18.21 -20.65
N ASN A 398 5.31 -18.81 -21.07
CA ASN A 398 6.01 -19.84 -20.28
C ASN A 398 6.42 -19.37 -18.88
N ASN A 399 6.82 -18.10 -18.77
CA ASN A 399 7.25 -17.50 -17.50
C ASN A 399 6.13 -16.72 -16.79
N SER A 400 4.92 -16.67 -17.35
CA SER A 400 3.78 -16.01 -16.72
C SER A 400 3.20 -16.84 -15.56
N PHE A 401 2.74 -16.15 -14.52
CA PHE A 401 1.99 -16.75 -13.42
C PHE A 401 0.54 -17.06 -13.85
N GLY A 402 -0.02 -16.20 -14.69
CA GLY A 402 -1.40 -16.32 -15.13
C GLY A 402 -1.71 -15.55 -16.40
N VAL A 403 -2.77 -15.97 -17.08
CA VAL A 403 -3.37 -15.25 -18.21
C VAL A 403 -4.74 -14.76 -17.77
N ILE A 404 -4.98 -13.46 -17.96
CA ILE A 404 -6.22 -12.78 -17.55
C ILE A 404 -6.97 -12.26 -18.78
N ASN A 405 -8.30 -12.40 -18.73
CA ASN A 405 -9.21 -12.04 -19.81
C ASN A 405 -10.31 -11.13 -19.29
N TYR A 406 -10.90 -10.35 -20.19
CA TYR A 406 -12.02 -9.47 -19.89
C TYR A 406 -13.16 -10.22 -19.18
N ASP A 407 -13.65 -9.62 -18.10
CA ASP A 407 -14.81 -10.09 -17.34
C ASP A 407 -15.92 -9.05 -17.30
N ALA A 408 -15.62 -7.89 -16.72
CA ALA A 408 -16.60 -6.83 -16.47
C ALA A 408 -16.01 -5.44 -16.71
N TYR A 409 -16.88 -4.47 -16.84
CA TYR A 409 -16.54 -3.08 -17.12
C TYR A 409 -17.47 -2.13 -16.36
N TRP A 410 -16.89 -1.11 -15.76
CA TRP A 410 -17.58 -0.05 -15.03
C TRP A 410 -17.25 1.29 -15.65
N THR A 411 -18.29 2.02 -16.03
CA THR A 411 -18.18 3.37 -16.57
C THR A 411 -19.03 4.31 -15.72
N SER A 412 -18.46 5.46 -15.35
CA SER A 412 -19.18 6.53 -14.65
C SER A 412 -19.70 7.59 -15.62
N ASP A 413 -18.96 7.88 -16.69
CA ASP A 413 -19.29 8.87 -17.70
C ASP A 413 -18.73 8.42 -19.06
N THR A 414 -19.56 8.44 -20.09
CA THR A 414 -19.22 7.98 -21.45
C THR A 414 -18.63 9.07 -22.33
N LEU A 415 -18.71 10.33 -21.90
CA LEU A 415 -18.18 11.49 -22.63
C LEU A 415 -16.70 11.75 -22.33
N LEU A 416 -16.18 11.19 -21.24
CA LEU A 416 -14.78 11.34 -20.83
C LEU A 416 -13.84 10.45 -21.66
N LYS A 417 -12.59 10.91 -21.83
CA LYS A 417 -11.54 10.15 -22.54
C LYS A 417 -11.18 8.85 -21.82
N ASN A 418 -11.12 8.87 -20.50
CA ASN A 418 -11.06 7.65 -19.71
C ASN A 418 -12.49 7.23 -19.39
N LYS A 419 -12.86 6.05 -19.84
CA LYS A 419 -14.23 5.56 -19.74
C LYS A 419 -14.50 4.76 -18.47
N GLY A 420 -13.52 4.64 -17.55
CA GLY A 420 -13.68 3.94 -16.26
C GLY A 420 -12.75 2.74 -16.11
N PHE A 421 -13.22 1.66 -15.49
CA PHE A 421 -12.41 0.52 -15.07
C PHE A 421 -12.88 -0.78 -15.68
N THR A 422 -11.95 -1.71 -15.93
CA THR A 422 -12.26 -3.08 -16.33
C THR A 422 -11.71 -4.09 -15.33
N CYS A 423 -12.51 -5.13 -15.08
CA CYS A 423 -12.11 -6.33 -14.37
C CYS A 423 -11.63 -7.37 -15.37
N LEU A 424 -10.46 -7.96 -15.10
CA LEU A 424 -9.98 -9.13 -15.79
C LEU A 424 -9.80 -10.28 -14.80
N ILE A 425 -10.20 -11.48 -15.21
CA ILE A 425 -10.12 -12.69 -14.41
C ILE A 425 -9.37 -13.79 -15.18
N PRO A 426 -8.76 -14.75 -14.47
CA PRO A 426 -8.33 -16.01 -15.07
C PRO A 426 -9.54 -16.82 -15.57
N LYS A 427 -9.69 -17.02 -16.89
CA LYS A 427 -10.84 -17.78 -17.46
C LYS A 427 -10.54 -19.24 -17.81
N PHE A 428 -9.31 -19.56 -18.23
CA PHE A 428 -9.03 -20.86 -18.87
C PHE A 428 -8.14 -21.80 -18.07
N LEU A 429 -7.46 -21.29 -17.03
CA LEU A 429 -6.55 -22.06 -16.19
C LEU A 429 -6.60 -21.53 -14.77
N LYS A 430 -6.49 -22.44 -13.78
CA LYS A 430 -6.30 -22.04 -12.38
C LYS A 430 -4.97 -21.30 -12.29
N CYS A 431 -5.02 -19.98 -12.17
CA CYS A 431 -3.83 -19.14 -11.98
C CYS A 431 -3.37 -19.27 -10.53
N GLN A 432 -2.80 -20.43 -10.20
CA GLN A 432 -2.40 -20.80 -8.85
C GLN A 432 -1.02 -21.42 -8.81
N LYS A 433 -0.22 -21.08 -7.80
CA LYS A 433 1.00 -21.81 -7.44
C LYS A 433 0.69 -22.68 -6.23
N VAL A 434 0.92 -23.98 -6.35
CA VAL A 434 0.76 -24.95 -5.25
C VAL A 434 2.13 -25.37 -4.75
N TYR A 435 2.35 -25.24 -3.45
CA TYR A 435 3.55 -25.68 -2.75
C TYR A 435 3.23 -27.00 -2.03
N ALA A 436 3.40 -28.10 -2.77
CA ALA A 436 3.23 -29.45 -2.24
C ALA A 436 4.45 -30.31 -2.60
N PRO A 437 4.89 -31.23 -1.72
CA PRO A 437 4.34 -31.51 -0.38
C PRO A 437 4.79 -30.51 0.71
N THR A 438 5.82 -29.71 0.45
CA THR A 438 6.40 -28.76 1.41
C THR A 438 5.85 -27.35 1.19
N PRO A 439 5.10 -26.77 2.14
CA PRO A 439 4.63 -25.39 2.06
C PRO A 439 5.79 -24.38 1.97
N LEU A 440 5.57 -23.26 1.29
CA LEU A 440 6.51 -22.16 1.27
C LEU A 440 6.55 -21.51 2.66
N SER A 441 7.74 -21.46 3.26
CA SER A 441 7.91 -20.97 4.64
C SER A 441 7.39 -19.55 4.82
N THR A 442 7.82 -18.61 3.96
CA THR A 442 7.37 -17.21 3.96
C THR A 442 7.49 -16.62 2.56
N LEU A 443 6.62 -15.68 2.23
CA LEU A 443 6.77 -14.84 1.04
C LEU A 443 7.51 -13.56 1.46
N ASN A 444 8.59 -13.21 0.74
CA ASN A 444 9.39 -12.02 1.05
C ASN A 444 9.07 -10.85 0.12
N LYS A 445 8.90 -11.12 -1.17
CA LYS A 445 8.67 -10.11 -2.21
C LYS A 445 7.74 -10.68 -3.29
N LEU A 446 6.97 -9.83 -3.93
CA LEU A 446 6.34 -10.09 -5.22
C LEU A 446 6.79 -9.01 -6.21
N SER A 447 7.39 -9.42 -7.31
CA SER A 447 7.78 -8.57 -8.43
C SER A 447 6.79 -8.82 -9.56
N ILE A 448 5.89 -7.86 -9.80
CA ILE A 448 4.70 -8.02 -10.62
C ILE A 448 4.87 -7.26 -11.93
N GLN A 449 4.60 -7.94 -13.04
CA GLN A 449 4.60 -7.40 -14.39
C GLN A 449 3.32 -7.77 -15.13
N ILE A 450 2.66 -6.79 -15.72
CA ILE A 450 1.56 -7.02 -16.66
C ILE A 450 2.10 -6.86 -18.07
N GLN A 451 1.94 -7.91 -18.86
CA GLN A 451 2.51 -8.04 -20.19
C GLN A 451 1.42 -8.28 -21.23
N ARG A 452 1.71 -7.84 -22.45
CA ARG A 452 0.92 -8.13 -23.65
C ARG A 452 1.09 -9.61 -24.04
N PRO A 453 0.27 -10.15 -24.95
CA PRO A 453 0.41 -11.53 -25.44
C PRO A 453 1.79 -11.89 -26.02
N ASP A 454 2.57 -10.91 -26.47
CA ASP A 454 3.92 -11.10 -27.00
C ASP A 454 5.01 -11.18 -25.90
N GLY A 455 4.65 -10.98 -24.63
CA GLY A 455 5.58 -10.97 -23.49
C GLY A 455 6.23 -9.61 -23.20
N THR A 456 5.92 -8.57 -23.97
CA THR A 456 6.37 -7.19 -23.69
C THR A 456 5.47 -6.54 -22.63
N LEU A 457 5.99 -5.55 -21.90
CA LEU A 457 5.18 -4.80 -20.93
C LEU A 457 4.01 -4.07 -21.60
N VAL A 458 2.87 -3.97 -20.90
CA VAL A 458 1.69 -3.25 -21.41
C VAL A 458 2.02 -1.82 -21.81
N THR A 459 2.73 -1.08 -20.95
CA THR A 459 3.37 0.19 -21.28
C THR A 459 4.66 0.35 -20.47
N THR A 460 5.62 1.06 -21.06
CA THR A 460 6.88 1.45 -20.40
C THR A 460 6.83 2.89 -19.90
N ASP A 461 5.74 3.61 -20.18
CA ASP A 461 5.55 4.97 -19.72
C ASP A 461 5.52 5.01 -18.19
N ASN A 462 6.13 6.07 -17.64
CA ASN A 462 6.10 6.31 -16.21
C ASN A 462 4.76 6.97 -15.85
N ASP A 463 4.07 6.41 -14.87
CA ASP A 463 2.80 6.95 -14.38
C ASP A 463 2.97 8.00 -13.27
N ALA A 464 4.17 8.15 -12.72
CA ALA A 464 4.54 9.22 -11.82
C ALA A 464 5.31 10.32 -12.58
N LEU A 465 4.73 11.51 -12.63
CA LEU A 465 5.22 12.64 -13.40
C LEU A 465 6.05 13.58 -12.53
N ASP A 466 7.22 13.97 -13.02
CA ASP A 466 8.05 14.95 -12.34
C ASP A 466 7.55 16.37 -12.64
N ILE A 467 7.36 17.17 -11.61
CA ILE A 467 6.89 18.55 -11.69
C ILE A 467 8.07 19.47 -11.97
N SER A 468 7.92 20.30 -12.99
CA SER A 468 8.83 21.39 -13.35
C SER A 468 8.46 22.70 -12.65
N GLY A 469 7.15 22.94 -12.46
CA GLY A 469 6.67 24.12 -11.76
C GLY A 469 5.16 24.15 -11.64
N VAL A 470 4.67 25.04 -10.77
CA VAL A 470 3.23 25.29 -10.54
C VAL A 470 3.00 26.79 -10.56
N VAL A 471 1.99 27.26 -11.29
CA VAL A 471 1.62 28.70 -11.40
C VAL A 471 0.09 28.86 -11.40
N LEU A 472 -0.43 30.06 -11.11
CA LEU A 472 -1.87 30.35 -11.29
C LEU A 472 -2.14 30.96 -12.66
N SER A 473 -3.38 30.86 -13.13
CA SER A 473 -3.84 31.50 -14.37
C SER A 473 -3.64 33.01 -14.38
N SER A 474 -3.78 33.67 -13.22
CA SER A 474 -3.54 35.12 -13.07
C SER A 474 -2.09 35.53 -13.32
N MET A 475 -1.14 34.60 -13.26
CA MET A 475 0.29 34.88 -13.46
C MET A 475 0.73 34.69 -14.90
N LEU A 476 -0.09 34.09 -15.76
CA LEU A 476 0.40 33.68 -17.08
C LEU A 476 0.63 34.86 -18.05
N THR A 477 0.14 36.07 -17.77
CA THR A 477 0.25 37.22 -18.70
C THR A 477 1.46 38.12 -18.42
N GLY A 478 2.36 38.23 -19.41
CA GLY A 478 3.29 39.38 -19.54
C GLY A 478 4.61 39.32 -18.75
N ALA A 479 4.94 38.23 -18.06
CA ALA A 479 6.23 38.13 -17.37
C ALA A 479 7.25 37.34 -18.21
N THR A 480 8.30 38.04 -18.65
CA THR A 480 9.56 37.42 -19.05
C THR A 480 10.27 36.93 -17.78
N GLY A 481 10.64 35.65 -17.72
CA GLY A 481 11.43 35.12 -16.59
C GLY A 481 10.65 34.35 -15.52
N PHE A 482 9.59 33.64 -15.87
CA PHE A 482 9.05 32.61 -14.98
C PHE A 482 10.10 31.53 -14.68
N ALA A 483 10.03 30.95 -13.47
CA ALA A 483 10.87 29.86 -12.99
C ALA A 483 10.74 28.54 -13.78
N TRP A 484 10.10 28.57 -14.95
CA TRP A 484 10.03 27.47 -15.91
C TRP A 484 11.24 27.42 -16.84
N GLY A 485 12.27 28.25 -16.62
CA GLY A 485 13.57 28.14 -17.32
C GLY A 485 13.50 28.28 -18.84
N GLY A 486 12.38 28.79 -19.36
CA GLY A 486 12.14 29.00 -20.78
C GLY A 486 11.08 30.08 -20.96
N THR A 487 11.20 30.83 -22.04
CA THR A 487 10.17 31.77 -22.49
C THR A 487 8.88 30.98 -22.69
N VAL A 488 7.92 31.07 -21.77
CA VAL A 488 6.52 30.75 -22.09
C VAL A 488 6.13 31.82 -23.11
N THR A 489 6.19 31.47 -24.39
CA THR A 489 5.86 32.39 -25.48
C THR A 489 4.49 32.99 -25.19
N ALA A 490 4.41 34.32 -25.07
CA ALA A 490 3.21 35.05 -24.66
C ALA A 490 1.93 34.65 -25.43
N GLY A 491 2.04 34.05 -26.62
CA GLY A 491 0.92 33.55 -27.43
C GLY A 491 0.17 32.32 -26.87
N ILE A 492 0.78 31.51 -26.00
CA ILE A 492 0.12 30.33 -25.39
C ILE A 492 -0.98 30.77 -24.41
N VAL A 493 -0.79 31.93 -23.79
CA VAL A 493 -1.63 32.39 -22.69
C VAL A 493 -2.78 33.24 -23.20
N THR A 494 -2.54 34.16 -24.14
CA THR A 494 -3.55 35.14 -24.57
C THR A 494 -4.81 34.52 -25.16
N ASN A 495 -4.77 33.28 -25.65
CA ASN A 495 -5.90 32.61 -26.31
C ASN A 495 -6.44 31.37 -25.56
N SER A 496 -5.98 31.13 -24.33
CA SER A 496 -6.45 29.98 -23.54
C SER A 496 -7.84 30.23 -22.92
N LEU A 497 -8.70 29.20 -22.97
CA LEU A 497 -9.92 29.09 -22.16
C LEU A 497 -9.69 29.27 -20.65
N TYR A 498 -8.47 28.96 -20.20
CA TYR A 498 -8.06 28.94 -18.80
C TYR A 498 -7.18 30.15 -18.44
N ASN A 499 -7.14 31.17 -19.31
CA ASN A 499 -6.49 32.44 -19.03
C ASN A 499 -7.46 33.41 -18.35
N ASP A 500 -7.05 33.93 -17.20
CA ASP A 500 -7.76 34.97 -16.44
C ASP A 500 -7.35 36.37 -16.94
N ALA A 501 -7.40 36.60 -18.26
CA ALA A 501 -6.94 37.86 -18.86
C ALA A 501 -7.81 39.06 -18.48
N SER A 502 -9.10 38.84 -18.25
CA SER A 502 -10.07 39.91 -17.96
C SER A 502 -10.09 40.33 -16.50
N SER A 503 -9.63 39.48 -15.57
CA SER A 503 -9.68 39.77 -14.14
C SER A 503 -8.47 39.25 -13.37
N LYS A 504 -7.24 39.61 -13.80
CA LYS A 504 -5.84 39.39 -13.27
C LYS A 504 -5.61 39.20 -11.75
N THR A 505 -6.58 38.68 -11.04
CA THR A 505 -6.87 38.81 -9.61
C THR A 505 -7.62 37.58 -9.11
N THR A 506 -8.18 36.73 -9.97
CA THR A 506 -9.02 35.62 -9.51
C THR A 506 -8.22 34.32 -9.38
N GLY A 507 -7.23 34.08 -10.25
CA GLY A 507 -6.39 32.87 -10.13
C GLY A 507 -7.22 31.58 -10.12
N GLU A 508 -8.26 31.54 -10.95
CA GLU A 508 -9.26 30.46 -10.99
C GLU A 508 -8.67 29.09 -11.33
N TYR A 509 -7.55 29.05 -12.04
CA TYR A 509 -6.91 27.80 -12.44
C TYR A 509 -5.47 27.73 -11.94
N ILE A 510 -5.06 26.54 -11.50
CA ILE A 510 -3.69 26.20 -11.17
C ILE A 510 -3.13 25.38 -12.33
N TRP A 511 -1.94 25.74 -12.75
CA TRP A 511 -1.20 25.18 -13.86
C TRP A 511 -0.01 24.42 -13.33
N ILE A 512 0.05 23.12 -13.58
CA ILE A 512 1.16 22.26 -13.19
C ILE A 512 1.91 21.86 -14.47
N GLN A 513 3.17 22.25 -14.57
CA GLN A 513 4.06 21.81 -15.65
C GLN A 513 4.80 20.55 -15.24
N THR A 514 4.91 19.60 -16.15
CA THR A 514 5.76 18.41 -16.00
C THR A 514 7.10 18.60 -16.70
N LYS A 515 8.17 17.97 -16.19
CA LYS A 515 9.51 18.00 -16.81
C LYS A 515 9.57 17.25 -18.13
N LYS A 516 8.73 16.23 -18.28
CA LYS A 516 8.60 15.41 -19.48
C LYS A 516 7.16 15.49 -19.98
N TRP A 517 7.02 15.35 -21.30
CA TRP A 517 5.73 15.18 -21.94
C TRP A 517 5.14 13.83 -21.53
N PHE A 518 3.83 13.78 -21.30
CA PHE A 518 3.08 12.59 -20.93
C PHE A 518 1.89 12.40 -21.86
N ASN A 519 1.41 11.16 -21.98
CA ASN A 519 0.28 10.84 -22.84
C ASN A 519 -1.00 11.54 -22.33
N GLN A 520 -1.77 12.17 -23.22
CA GLN A 520 -3.02 12.86 -22.86
C GLN A 520 -4.08 11.96 -22.17
N PHE A 521 -3.91 10.64 -22.22
CA PHE A 521 -4.79 9.68 -21.55
C PHE A 521 -4.35 9.34 -20.13
N SER A 522 -3.12 9.70 -19.71
CA SER A 522 -2.61 9.39 -18.37
C SER A 522 -3.28 10.18 -17.25
N VAL A 523 -3.88 11.32 -17.59
CA VAL A 523 -4.67 12.15 -16.67
C VAL A 523 -5.87 12.70 -17.44
N THR A 524 -7.06 12.59 -16.86
CA THR A 524 -8.34 12.98 -17.45
C THR A 524 -9.21 13.71 -16.43
N GLN A 525 -10.19 14.46 -16.93
CA GLN A 525 -11.13 15.19 -16.07
C GLN A 525 -11.82 14.22 -15.10
N GLY A 526 -11.85 14.59 -13.81
CA GLY A 526 -12.41 13.75 -12.74
C GLY A 526 -11.38 12.86 -12.03
N ASP A 527 -10.14 12.80 -12.53
CA ASP A 527 -9.09 12.00 -11.88
C ASP A 527 -8.58 12.62 -10.58
N ARG A 528 -8.19 11.76 -9.65
CA ARG A 528 -7.54 12.16 -8.40
C ARG A 528 -6.03 12.09 -8.56
N ILE A 529 -5.39 13.25 -8.51
CA ILE A 529 -3.93 13.39 -8.51
C ILE A 529 -3.41 13.61 -7.10
N VAL A 530 -2.25 13.04 -6.80
CA VAL A 530 -1.53 13.24 -5.54
C VAL A 530 -0.16 13.80 -5.85
N LEU A 531 0.18 14.94 -5.24
CA LEU A 531 1.51 15.53 -5.33
C LEU A 531 2.33 15.15 -4.09
N LYS A 532 3.64 14.92 -4.25
CA LYS A 532 4.59 14.70 -3.15
C LYS A 532 5.94 15.33 -3.47
N ASN A 533 6.77 15.52 -2.45
CA ASN A 533 8.11 16.10 -2.55
C ASN A 533 8.17 17.46 -3.26
N LEU A 534 7.11 18.27 -3.11
CA LEU A 534 7.16 19.66 -3.55
C LEU A 534 8.23 20.38 -2.76
N ALA A 535 9.26 20.85 -3.45
CA ALA A 535 10.35 21.60 -2.89
C ALA A 535 10.43 22.99 -3.52
N TYR A 536 10.57 24.00 -2.69
CA TYR A 536 10.69 25.39 -3.11
C TYR A 536 12.14 25.81 -2.96
N LYS A 537 12.65 26.50 -3.97
CA LYS A 537 14.02 26.99 -4.02
C LYS A 537 13.99 28.51 -4.14
N ALA A 538 14.74 29.19 -3.28
CA ALA A 538 15.06 30.60 -3.41
C ALA A 538 16.56 30.74 -3.65
N VAL A 539 16.94 31.63 -4.56
CA VAL A 539 18.33 32.00 -4.83
C VAL A 539 18.45 33.50 -4.59
N PHE A 540 19.33 33.90 -3.69
CA PHE A 540 19.47 35.30 -3.29
C PHE A 540 20.91 35.61 -2.92
N THR A 541 21.28 36.88 -2.97
CA THR A 541 22.57 37.36 -2.47
C THR A 541 22.39 37.83 -1.04
N ALA A 542 23.16 37.25 -0.12
CA ALA A 542 23.13 37.62 1.29
C ALA A 542 24.50 37.45 1.94
N SER A 543 24.67 38.10 3.09
CA SER A 543 25.79 37.86 4.02
C SER A 543 25.23 37.33 5.34
N ILE A 544 26.00 36.48 6.03
CA ILE A 544 25.64 35.96 7.35
C ILE A 544 26.77 36.32 8.32
N THR A 545 26.41 36.89 9.47
CA THR A 545 27.35 37.13 10.58
C THR A 545 26.71 36.66 11.86
N GLY A 546 27.30 35.63 12.49
CA GLY A 546 26.68 34.94 13.61
C GLY A 546 25.37 34.28 13.16
N THR A 547 24.27 34.60 13.83
CA THR A 547 22.92 34.11 13.48
C THR A 547 22.11 35.10 12.65
N THR A 548 22.72 36.20 12.18
CA THR A 548 22.00 37.25 11.44
C THR A 548 22.38 37.19 9.96
N MET A 549 21.38 36.96 9.11
CA MET A 549 21.51 36.99 7.66
C MET A 549 20.94 38.30 7.12
N THR A 550 21.74 39.04 6.36
CA THR A 550 21.34 40.29 5.71
C THR A 550 21.27 40.07 4.20
N LEU A 551 20.08 40.23 3.61
CA LEU A 551 19.88 40.14 2.17
C LEU A 551 20.25 41.44 1.46
N SER A 552 20.85 41.31 0.27
CA SER A 552 21.15 42.43 -0.63
C SER A 552 20.43 42.33 -1.97
N ALA A 553 20.05 41.13 -2.43
CA ALA A 553 19.26 40.94 -3.64
C ALA A 553 18.58 39.56 -3.64
N ILE A 554 17.45 39.41 -4.33
CA ILE A 554 16.83 38.12 -4.64
C ILE A 554 16.99 37.87 -6.13
N ALA A 555 17.66 36.77 -6.49
CA ALA A 555 17.85 36.37 -7.89
C ALA A 555 16.66 35.57 -8.41
N SER A 556 16.08 34.69 -7.59
CA SER A 556 14.85 33.96 -7.90
C SER A 556 14.19 33.36 -6.65
N GLY A 557 12.90 33.05 -6.74
CA GLY A 557 12.11 32.46 -5.65
C GLY A 557 11.82 33.40 -4.48
N THR A 558 11.11 32.90 -3.48
CA THR A 558 10.73 33.65 -2.27
C THR A 558 11.29 33.01 -1.02
N ILE A 559 11.71 33.85 -0.10
CA ILE A 559 12.35 33.44 1.15
C ILE A 559 11.33 33.47 2.26
N PHE A 560 11.24 32.36 2.99
CA PHE A 560 10.38 32.24 4.15
C PHE A 560 11.07 31.52 5.30
N VAL A 561 10.50 31.70 6.49
CA VAL A 561 10.94 31.00 7.70
C VAL A 561 10.81 29.49 7.50
N GLY A 562 11.86 28.77 7.87
CA GLY A 562 12.00 27.33 7.79
C GLY A 562 12.80 26.82 6.59
N MET A 563 13.16 27.67 5.63
CA MET A 563 14.04 27.24 4.52
C MET A 563 15.43 26.86 5.03
N SER A 564 15.97 25.75 4.53
CA SER A 564 17.35 25.31 4.76
C SER A 564 18.29 26.04 3.80
N LEU A 565 19.42 26.53 4.31
CA LEU A 565 20.42 27.25 3.56
C LEU A 565 21.51 26.32 3.03
N ASP A 566 21.84 26.44 1.75
CA ASP A 566 22.99 25.81 1.10
C ASP A 566 24.24 26.67 1.34
N THR A 567 24.71 26.65 2.58
CA THR A 567 25.92 27.33 3.03
C THR A 567 26.87 26.30 3.65
N PRO A 568 28.17 26.58 3.78
CA PRO A 568 29.12 25.61 4.34
C PRO A 568 28.75 25.06 5.72
N ALA A 569 28.09 25.88 6.55
CA ALA A 569 27.61 25.48 7.87
C ALA A 569 26.13 25.03 7.89
N GLY A 570 25.43 25.12 6.75
CA GLY A 570 24.01 24.85 6.63
C GLY A 570 23.15 25.80 7.48
N GLY A 571 22.07 25.27 8.06
CA GLY A 571 21.15 26.00 8.94
C GLY A 571 19.83 26.33 8.26
N THR A 572 18.90 26.84 9.05
CA THR A 572 17.52 27.16 8.64
C THR A 572 17.18 28.59 9.01
N ILE A 573 16.33 29.23 8.20
CA ILE A 573 15.78 30.55 8.52
C ILE A 573 14.79 30.39 9.67
N VAL A 574 14.99 31.12 10.76
CA VAL A 574 14.20 30.98 12.01
C VAL A 574 13.13 32.06 12.11
N SER A 575 13.45 33.28 11.70
CA SER A 575 12.53 34.42 11.80
C SER A 575 12.96 35.54 10.85
N LEU A 576 12.00 36.39 10.47
CA LEU A 576 12.28 37.68 9.85
C LEU A 576 12.49 38.69 10.99
N LEU A 577 13.65 39.36 11.02
CA LEU A 577 13.98 40.36 12.03
C LEU A 577 13.51 41.75 11.61
N SER A 578 13.74 42.13 10.35
CA SER A 578 13.32 43.45 9.82
C SER A 578 13.33 43.49 8.29
N GLY A 579 12.59 44.43 7.70
CA GLY A 579 12.55 44.68 6.26
C GLY A 579 11.51 43.83 5.51
N SER A 580 11.44 44.01 4.19
CA SER A 580 10.54 43.28 3.29
C SER A 580 11.20 43.09 1.91
N GLY A 581 10.95 41.96 1.26
CA GLY A 581 11.45 41.70 -0.10
C GLY A 581 12.97 41.54 -0.17
N ALA A 582 13.61 42.21 -1.15
CA ALA A 582 15.01 41.98 -1.53
C ALA A 582 16.08 42.53 -0.54
N THR A 583 15.69 43.24 0.51
CA THR A 583 16.59 43.89 1.48
C THR A 583 16.24 43.55 2.94
N ALA A 584 15.72 42.34 3.16
CA ALA A 584 15.30 41.87 4.48
C ALA A 584 16.46 41.33 5.34
N VAL A 585 16.27 41.33 6.66
CA VAL A 585 17.19 40.75 7.65
C VAL A 585 16.50 39.59 8.34
N TYR A 586 17.13 38.43 8.34
CA TYR A 586 16.60 37.19 8.90
C TYR A 586 17.51 36.65 10.01
N GLN A 587 16.92 35.90 10.92
CA GLN A 587 17.66 35.06 11.86
C GLN A 587 17.86 33.67 11.25
N VAL A 588 19.05 33.08 11.40
CA VAL A 588 19.38 31.71 11.00
C VAL A 588 19.72 30.85 12.22
N SER A 589 19.45 29.55 12.15
CA SER A 589 19.59 28.64 13.29
C SER A 589 21.04 28.26 13.62
N THR A 590 21.93 28.33 12.63
CA THR A 590 23.35 28.02 12.80
C THR A 590 24.18 29.29 12.72
N SER A 591 24.97 29.56 13.77
CA SER A 591 25.91 30.68 13.77
C SER A 591 27.04 30.45 12.75
N GLN A 592 27.22 31.36 11.81
CA GLN A 592 28.23 31.27 10.76
C GLN A 592 28.68 32.65 10.24
N VAL A 593 29.77 32.67 9.49
CA VAL A 593 30.24 33.85 8.76
C VAL A 593 30.27 33.52 7.28
N VAL A 594 29.38 34.15 6.52
CA VAL A 594 29.29 34.03 5.06
C VAL A 594 29.39 35.44 4.51
N THR A 595 30.42 35.72 3.71
CA THR A 595 30.54 36.99 2.99
C THR A 595 29.39 37.17 2.01
N SER A 596 29.14 38.39 1.52
CA SER A 596 28.06 38.63 0.55
C SER A 596 28.25 37.76 -0.70
N THR A 597 27.43 36.71 -0.83
CA THR A 597 27.49 35.71 -1.91
C THR A 597 26.09 35.23 -2.28
N THR A 598 25.97 34.57 -3.44
CA THR A 598 24.75 33.87 -3.82
C THR A 598 24.53 32.65 -2.92
N ILE A 599 23.43 32.65 -2.17
CA ILE A 599 22.98 31.56 -1.32
C ILE A 599 21.74 30.95 -1.95
N THR A 600 21.68 29.62 -1.99
CA THR A 600 20.47 28.88 -2.31
C THR A 600 19.79 28.46 -1.01
N ALA A 601 18.49 28.75 -0.85
CA ALA A 601 17.69 28.21 0.23
C ALA A 601 16.61 27.27 -0.32
N THR A 602 16.42 26.13 0.32
CA THR A 602 15.45 25.12 -0.10
C THR A 602 14.55 24.73 1.06
N THR A 603 13.24 24.60 0.81
CA THR A 603 12.33 23.89 1.72
C THR A 603 11.74 22.69 1.01
N VAL A 604 11.43 21.63 1.75
CA VAL A 604 10.71 20.46 1.24
C VAL A 604 9.40 20.30 2.03
N SER A 605 8.36 19.85 1.35
CA SER A 605 7.04 19.56 1.93
C SER A 605 7.10 18.86 3.29
N GLY A 606 6.34 19.38 4.27
CA GLY A 606 6.23 18.83 5.62
C GLY A 606 7.06 19.51 6.71
N THR A 607 7.92 20.48 6.35
CA THR A 607 8.80 21.19 7.31
C THR A 607 8.31 22.59 7.69
N THR A 608 7.40 23.18 6.91
CA THR A 608 6.85 24.52 7.11
C THR A 608 5.33 24.53 6.98
N PRO A 609 4.58 25.19 7.90
CA PRO A 609 3.10 25.18 7.92
C PRO A 609 2.47 25.52 6.57
N VAL A 610 3.03 26.51 5.87
CA VAL A 610 2.50 27.02 4.60
C VAL A 610 2.55 25.97 3.47
N VAL A 611 3.60 25.16 3.40
CA VAL A 611 3.72 24.09 2.38
C VAL A 611 2.80 22.92 2.71
N THR A 612 2.64 22.61 4.01
CA THR A 612 1.69 21.60 4.48
C THR A 612 0.25 22.02 4.16
N ASP A 613 -0.08 23.31 4.31
CA ASP A 613 -1.39 23.87 3.98
C ASP A 613 -1.66 23.85 2.47
N PHE A 614 -0.66 24.14 1.63
CA PHE A 614 -0.80 24.02 0.17
C PHE A 614 -1.04 22.57 -0.28
N LEU A 615 -0.30 21.62 0.29
CA LEU A 615 -0.46 20.21 -0.05
C LEU A 615 -1.81 19.68 0.44
N ALA A 616 -2.21 20.04 1.66
CA ALA A 616 -3.53 19.73 2.20
C ALA A 616 -4.65 20.37 1.36
N TYR A 617 -4.44 21.58 0.84
CA TYR A 617 -5.37 22.25 -0.06
C TYR A 617 -5.58 21.48 -1.37
N LEU A 618 -4.48 21.07 -2.03
CA LEU A 618 -4.55 20.29 -3.26
C LEU A 618 -5.10 18.87 -3.07
N GLN A 619 -4.92 18.29 -1.89
CA GLN A 619 -5.29 16.90 -1.59
C GLN A 619 -6.66 16.74 -0.89
N ARG A 620 -7.42 17.83 -0.69
CA ARG A 620 -8.73 17.81 -0.05
C ARG A 620 -9.80 17.12 -0.91
N ASP A 621 -10.72 16.41 -0.26
CA ASP A 621 -11.77 15.62 -0.90
C ASP A 621 -12.81 16.43 -1.72
N THR A 622 -12.79 17.76 -1.64
CA THR A 622 -13.77 18.65 -2.31
C THR A 622 -13.40 19.03 -3.74
N GLY A 623 -12.19 18.73 -4.21
CA GLY A 623 -11.76 19.07 -5.55
C GLY A 623 -12.09 17.96 -6.55
N HIS A 624 -13.25 18.03 -7.21
CA HIS A 624 -13.37 17.40 -8.53
C HIS A 624 -12.35 18.09 -9.44
N VAL A 625 -11.22 17.42 -9.67
CA VAL A 625 -10.15 17.96 -10.49
C VAL A 625 -10.66 17.98 -11.92
N VAL A 626 -11.05 19.16 -12.40
CA VAL A 626 -11.15 19.37 -13.85
C VAL A 626 -9.73 19.39 -14.37
N VAL A 627 -9.19 18.20 -14.66
CA VAL A 627 -7.98 18.06 -15.45
C VAL A 627 -8.36 18.19 -16.89
N ASP A 628 -8.12 19.37 -17.46
CA ASP A 628 -8.04 19.47 -18.91
C ASP A 628 -6.60 19.33 -19.36
N VAL A 629 -6.45 18.60 -20.45
CA VAL A 629 -5.22 18.36 -21.18
C VAL A 629 -5.41 19.00 -22.55
N GLY A 630 -5.48 20.34 -22.54
CA GLY A 630 -5.91 21.23 -23.64
C GLY A 630 -6.25 20.54 -24.95
N GLN A 631 -7.54 20.28 -25.18
CA GLN A 631 -7.99 19.69 -26.44
C GLN A 631 -8.24 20.71 -27.54
N SER A 632 -7.95 20.28 -28.77
CA SER A 632 -8.30 20.96 -30.00
C SER A 632 -9.74 20.73 -30.41
N THR A 633 -10.53 21.80 -30.41
CA THR A 633 -11.55 22.01 -31.44
C THR A 633 -10.84 22.48 -32.70
N GLN A 634 -10.96 21.70 -33.77
CA GLN A 634 -10.44 22.05 -35.09
C GLN A 634 -11.13 23.34 -35.60
N PRO A 635 -10.42 24.21 -36.35
CA PRO A 635 -11.08 25.30 -37.05
C PRO A 635 -12.12 24.74 -38.01
N VAL A 636 -13.32 25.32 -37.98
CA VAL A 636 -14.50 24.83 -38.72
C VAL A 636 -14.30 25.01 -40.23
N ALA A 637 -13.53 26.03 -40.65
CA ALA A 637 -13.12 26.25 -42.05
C ALA A 637 -11.91 27.19 -42.19
N VAL A 638 -11.09 27.01 -43.24
CA VAL A 638 -10.03 27.94 -43.67
C VAL A 638 -10.29 28.34 -45.11
N PHE A 639 -10.21 29.63 -45.43
CA PHE A 639 -10.54 30.14 -46.75
C PHE A 639 -9.81 31.43 -47.11
N VAL A 640 -9.88 31.82 -48.39
CA VAL A 640 -9.43 33.12 -48.90
C VAL A 640 -10.65 33.90 -49.35
N GLY A 641 -10.80 35.15 -48.89
CA GLY A 641 -11.94 35.98 -49.24
C GLY A 641 -11.71 37.48 -49.04
N SER A 642 -12.76 38.26 -49.23
CA SER A 642 -12.80 39.71 -48.98
C SER A 642 -14.12 40.08 -48.30
N ILE A 643 -14.13 41.16 -47.52
CA ILE A 643 -15.36 41.68 -46.91
C ILE A 643 -15.70 43.05 -47.52
N SER A 644 -16.95 43.22 -47.93
CA SER A 644 -17.46 44.48 -48.52
C SER A 644 -18.91 44.77 -48.11
N ASN A 645 -19.43 45.95 -48.42
CA ASN A 645 -20.86 46.30 -48.29
C ASN A 645 -21.66 46.00 -49.58
N GLY A 646 -21.09 45.28 -50.55
CA GLY A 646 -21.72 45.03 -51.85
C GLY A 646 -21.53 46.16 -52.89
N SER A 647 -20.96 47.31 -52.52
CA SER A 647 -20.62 48.40 -53.44
C SER A 647 -19.12 48.70 -53.52
N GLY A 648 -18.27 47.81 -53.01
CA GLY A 648 -16.82 48.01 -53.00
C GLY A 648 -16.38 49.02 -51.92
N SER A 649 -17.00 48.98 -50.75
CA SER A 649 -16.50 49.63 -49.52
C SER A 649 -16.56 48.64 -48.36
N ALA A 650 -15.95 48.96 -47.21
CA ALA A 650 -16.00 48.11 -46.03
C ALA A 650 -17.45 47.88 -45.57
N GLY A 651 -17.83 46.62 -45.26
CA GLY A 651 -19.22 46.28 -44.93
C GLY A 651 -19.38 44.90 -44.31
N THR A 652 -20.58 44.31 -44.43
CA THR A 652 -21.00 43.07 -43.76
C THR A 652 -21.10 41.86 -44.69
N ILE A 653 -20.66 41.96 -45.94
CA ILE A 653 -20.71 40.86 -46.92
C ILE A 653 -19.32 40.27 -47.07
N LEU A 654 -19.13 39.06 -46.58
CA LEU A 654 -17.96 38.22 -46.80
C LEU A 654 -18.10 37.45 -48.11
N THR A 655 -17.22 37.73 -49.08
CA THR A 655 -17.08 36.97 -50.31
C THR A 655 -15.92 36.00 -50.18
N VAL A 656 -16.21 34.71 -50.14
CA VAL A 656 -15.22 33.65 -50.09
C VAL A 656 -14.86 33.26 -51.51
N ALA A 657 -13.60 33.48 -51.90
CA ALA A 657 -13.08 33.21 -53.24
C ALA A 657 -12.58 31.76 -53.38
N SER A 658 -12.06 31.16 -52.31
CA SER A 658 -11.62 29.76 -52.32
C SER A 658 -11.62 29.16 -50.92
N MET A 659 -12.03 27.90 -50.80
CA MET A 659 -11.88 27.12 -49.56
C MET A 659 -10.52 26.43 -49.55
N ILE A 660 -9.80 26.54 -48.43
CA ILE A 660 -8.55 25.81 -48.15
C ILE A 660 -8.88 24.50 -47.40
N SER A 661 -9.80 24.54 -46.42
CA SER A 661 -10.31 23.36 -45.70
C SER A 661 -11.63 23.64 -44.96
N GLY A 662 -12.38 22.60 -44.57
CA GLY A 662 -13.59 22.70 -43.73
C GLY A 662 -14.84 23.28 -44.43
N THR A 663 -15.90 23.60 -43.67
CA THR A 663 -17.15 24.17 -44.18
C THR A 663 -17.63 25.39 -43.37
N ILE A 664 -18.26 26.37 -44.01
CA ILE A 664 -18.74 27.60 -43.36
C ILE A 664 -20.21 27.46 -42.98
N SER A 665 -20.56 27.43 -41.70
CA SER A 665 -21.96 27.36 -41.27
C SER A 665 -22.48 28.70 -40.76
N VAL A 666 -23.78 28.94 -40.93
CA VAL A 666 -24.47 30.06 -40.26
C VAL A 666 -24.39 29.87 -38.75
N GLY A 667 -24.10 30.96 -38.02
CA GLY A 667 -23.83 30.97 -36.58
C GLY A 667 -22.34 30.93 -36.22
N THR A 668 -21.44 30.64 -37.16
CA THR A 668 -20.00 30.56 -36.90
C THR A 668 -19.42 31.96 -36.64
N THR A 669 -18.66 32.13 -35.54
CA THR A 669 -17.91 33.36 -35.28
C THR A 669 -16.66 33.43 -36.17
N THR A 670 -16.33 34.62 -36.64
CA THR A 670 -15.15 34.89 -37.45
C THR A 670 -14.06 35.48 -36.54
N GLY A 671 -13.05 34.67 -36.21
CA GLY A 671 -11.85 35.12 -35.49
C GLY A 671 -10.76 35.48 -36.49
N MET A 672 -10.81 36.68 -37.06
CA MET A 672 -9.91 37.02 -38.17
C MET A 672 -8.67 37.81 -37.72
N GLY A 673 -7.53 37.55 -38.38
CA GLY A 673 -6.26 38.26 -38.25
C GLY A 673 -6.37 39.74 -38.61
N MET A 674 -6.82 40.52 -37.63
CA MET A 674 -7.20 41.91 -37.75
C MET A 674 -6.46 42.75 -36.72
N THR A 675 -5.86 43.85 -37.16
CA THR A 675 -5.16 44.81 -36.30
C THR A 675 -6.07 45.58 -35.33
N SER A 676 -7.39 45.35 -35.32
CA SER A 676 -8.35 46.11 -34.50
C SER A 676 -9.36 45.29 -33.67
N GLY A 677 -9.18 43.97 -33.51
CA GLY A 677 -9.91 43.19 -32.49
C GLY A 677 -11.44 43.06 -32.64
N ALA A 678 -12.01 43.37 -33.81
CA ALA A 678 -13.45 43.21 -34.06
C ALA A 678 -13.81 41.74 -34.41
N THR A 679 -14.80 41.17 -33.72
CA THR A 679 -15.37 39.84 -33.99
C THR A 679 -16.76 39.96 -34.63
N GLY A 680 -17.11 39.07 -35.56
CA GLY A 680 -18.46 39.02 -36.16
C GLY A 680 -18.93 37.59 -36.41
N THR A 681 -20.24 37.34 -36.44
CA THR A 681 -20.84 36.03 -36.70
C THR A 681 -21.39 35.95 -38.11
N ILE A 682 -21.25 34.79 -38.77
CA ILE A 682 -21.92 34.51 -40.04
C ILE A 682 -23.43 34.41 -39.77
N THR A 683 -24.22 35.36 -40.26
CA THR A 683 -25.68 35.41 -40.02
C THR A 683 -26.48 34.75 -41.13
N ALA A 684 -25.92 34.66 -42.34
CA ALA A 684 -26.53 33.97 -43.47
C ALA A 684 -25.48 33.63 -44.53
N GLN A 685 -25.74 32.60 -45.34
CA GLN A 685 -25.12 32.45 -46.64
C GLN A 685 -26.09 32.97 -47.70
N THR A 686 -25.69 33.98 -48.45
CA THR A 686 -26.54 34.66 -49.44
C THR A 686 -26.40 34.11 -50.85
N ALA A 687 -25.25 33.51 -51.18
CA ALA A 687 -25.04 32.82 -52.46
C ALA A 687 -23.88 31.82 -52.39
N GLY A 688 -23.78 30.95 -53.41
CA GLY A 688 -22.71 29.97 -53.57
C GLY A 688 -23.06 28.56 -53.09
N THR A 689 -22.06 27.69 -52.99
CA THR A 689 -22.24 26.31 -52.54
C THR A 689 -22.43 26.28 -51.03
N PRO A 690 -23.46 25.59 -50.49
CA PRO A 690 -23.67 25.47 -49.05
C PRO A 690 -22.39 25.08 -48.30
N GLY A 691 -21.94 25.95 -47.40
CA GLY A 691 -20.73 25.73 -46.60
C GLY A 691 -19.39 25.86 -47.33
N GLY A 692 -19.34 26.36 -48.56
CA GLY A 692 -18.11 26.48 -49.36
C GLY A 692 -17.85 27.88 -49.92
N VAL A 693 -17.44 27.95 -51.17
CA VAL A 693 -17.22 29.22 -51.90
C VAL A 693 -18.57 29.92 -52.11
N GLY A 694 -18.66 31.18 -51.75
CA GLY A 694 -19.92 31.90 -51.74
C GLY A 694 -19.87 33.26 -51.05
N THR A 695 -21.02 33.92 -51.00
CA THR A 695 -21.18 35.16 -50.24
C THR A 695 -21.94 34.88 -48.95
N TYR A 696 -21.46 35.49 -47.87
CA TYR A 696 -21.96 35.32 -46.51
C TYR A 696 -22.18 36.69 -45.89
N THR A 697 -23.22 36.83 -45.09
CA THR A 697 -23.44 38.03 -44.28
C THR A 697 -22.80 37.84 -42.91
N VAL A 698 -22.06 38.84 -42.43
CA VAL A 698 -21.48 38.89 -41.08
C VAL A 698 -22.16 39.95 -40.22
N SER A 699 -22.25 39.71 -38.91
CA SER A 699 -23.00 40.56 -37.96
C SER A 699 -22.41 41.95 -37.73
N SER A 700 -21.16 42.19 -38.09
CA SER A 700 -20.43 43.45 -37.88
C SER A 700 -19.48 43.72 -39.04
N GLN A 701 -19.16 45.00 -39.25
CA GLN A 701 -18.16 45.40 -40.24
C GLN A 701 -16.78 45.05 -39.70
N LEU A 702 -16.11 44.11 -40.38
CA LEU A 702 -14.86 43.56 -39.85
C LEU A 702 -13.64 44.29 -40.43
N VAL A 703 -13.45 44.48 -41.74
CA VAL A 703 -12.17 44.98 -42.29
C VAL A 703 -12.30 46.27 -43.12
N ALA A 704 -11.23 47.08 -43.17
CA ALA A 704 -11.08 48.17 -44.14
C ALA A 704 -11.06 47.63 -45.59
N PHE A 705 -11.59 48.42 -46.52
CA PHE A 705 -11.83 48.05 -47.92
C PHE A 705 -10.57 47.51 -48.63
N GLY A 706 -10.74 46.48 -49.48
CA GLY A 706 -9.71 45.97 -50.39
C GLY A 706 -8.74 44.96 -49.79
N THR A 707 -8.90 44.57 -48.52
CA THR A 707 -7.99 43.63 -47.87
C THR A 707 -8.34 42.18 -48.24
N ARG A 708 -7.38 41.46 -48.84
CA ARG A 708 -7.46 40.01 -49.04
C ARG A 708 -7.26 39.33 -47.69
N ILE A 709 -8.22 38.53 -47.27
CA ILE A 709 -8.21 37.87 -45.97
C ILE A 709 -7.95 36.38 -46.19
N THR A 710 -6.89 35.86 -45.58
CA THR A 710 -6.78 34.42 -45.29
C THR A 710 -7.28 34.22 -43.87
N ALA A 711 -8.48 33.66 -43.73
CA ALA A 711 -9.13 33.50 -42.43
C ALA A 711 -9.33 32.02 -42.10
N SER A 712 -9.13 31.72 -40.81
CA SER A 712 -9.60 30.51 -40.15
C SER A 712 -10.87 30.88 -39.38
N LEU A 713 -11.99 30.23 -39.67
CA LEU A 713 -13.20 30.29 -38.85
C LEU A 713 -12.96 29.40 -37.63
N ASP A 714 -12.42 29.99 -36.57
CA ASP A 714 -12.47 29.38 -35.26
C ASP A 714 -13.88 29.55 -34.67
N ALA A 715 -14.47 28.45 -34.21
CA ALA A 715 -15.27 28.56 -33.00
C ALA A 715 -14.31 29.10 -31.95
N THR A 716 -14.40 30.41 -31.67
CA THR A 716 -13.45 31.23 -30.89
C THR A 716 -12.94 30.53 -29.63
N TYR A 717 -11.96 29.65 -29.77
CA TYR A 717 -11.09 29.03 -28.76
C TYR A 717 -10.00 28.26 -29.51
N THR A 718 -8.89 28.94 -29.82
CA THR A 718 -7.68 28.25 -30.25
C THR A 718 -7.10 27.52 -29.03
N SER A 719 -7.50 26.27 -28.92
CA SER A 719 -6.84 25.26 -28.10
C SER A 719 -5.32 25.32 -28.23
N PHE A 720 -4.63 24.87 -27.18
CA PHE A 720 -3.18 24.68 -26.99
C PHE A 720 -2.43 23.88 -28.08
N GLN A 721 -2.50 24.30 -29.34
CA GLN A 721 -1.76 23.73 -30.45
C GLN A 721 -0.83 24.79 -31.05
N ASP A 722 0.09 25.27 -30.22
CA ASP A 722 1.37 25.70 -30.76
C ASP A 722 2.42 24.71 -30.28
N GLY A 723 3.30 24.27 -31.17
CA GLY A 723 4.23 23.14 -31.01
C GLY A 723 5.30 23.34 -29.93
N THR A 724 5.06 24.24 -28.98
CA THR A 724 6.02 24.63 -27.96
C THR A 724 5.55 24.32 -26.54
N ASN A 725 4.25 24.41 -26.18
CA ASN A 725 3.82 24.31 -24.77
C ASN A 725 2.30 24.05 -24.59
N GLY A 726 1.85 22.79 -24.71
CA GLY A 726 0.44 22.41 -24.62
C GLY A 726 0.24 20.91 -24.77
N SER A 727 -0.91 20.47 -25.29
CA SER A 727 -1.00 19.15 -25.93
C SER A 727 -0.42 19.26 -27.35
N ASN A 728 0.66 18.55 -27.66
CA ASN A 728 1.25 18.57 -28.99
C ASN A 728 0.29 17.93 -30.00
N LYS A 729 0.57 18.14 -31.30
CA LYS A 729 -0.19 17.56 -32.41
C LYS A 729 -0.23 16.03 -32.40
N LEU A 730 0.66 15.41 -31.64
CA LEU A 730 0.78 13.96 -31.49
C LEU A 730 0.03 13.44 -30.25
N GLY A 731 -0.65 14.30 -29.49
CA GLY A 731 -1.49 13.97 -28.33
C GLY A 731 -0.74 13.68 -27.03
N TYR A 732 0.47 14.23 -26.90
CA TYR A 732 1.17 14.32 -25.61
C TYR A 732 0.96 15.70 -25.01
N SER A 733 0.94 15.81 -23.68
CA SER A 733 0.87 17.08 -22.96
C SER A 733 2.06 17.30 -22.05
N ASN A 734 2.36 18.56 -21.74
CA ASN A 734 3.31 18.96 -20.71
C ASN A 734 2.66 19.76 -19.55
N PHE A 735 1.33 19.93 -19.58
CA PHE A 735 0.58 20.64 -18.54
C PHE A 735 -0.61 19.83 -18.03
N ILE A 736 -0.85 20.00 -16.74
CA ILE A 736 -2.07 19.61 -16.05
C ILE A 736 -2.68 20.89 -15.50
N ILE A 737 -3.90 21.20 -15.93
CA ILE A 737 -4.65 22.36 -15.45
C ILE A 737 -5.66 21.85 -14.44
N ILE A 738 -5.76 22.48 -13.29
CA ILE A 738 -6.74 22.14 -12.26
C ILE A 738 -7.51 23.40 -11.87
N ARG A 739 -8.80 23.26 -11.57
CA ARG A 739 -9.61 24.38 -11.07
C ARG A 739 -9.29 24.62 -9.59
N ASN A 740 -9.07 25.89 -9.25
CA ASN A 740 -8.91 26.35 -7.87
C ASN A 740 -10.27 26.31 -7.16
N ASN A 741 -10.33 25.89 -5.89
CA ASN A 741 -11.58 25.68 -5.16
C ASN A 741 -12.26 27.00 -4.76
N PHE A 742 -13.59 27.01 -4.71
CA PHE A 742 -14.39 28.09 -4.13
C PHE A 742 -14.41 27.96 -2.60
N SER A 743 -14.47 29.08 -1.88
CA SER A 743 -14.41 29.12 -0.41
C SER A 743 -15.67 28.64 0.31
N ASP A 744 -16.65 28.03 -0.38
CA ASP A 744 -17.94 27.74 0.25
C ASP A 744 -18.61 26.47 -0.31
N SER A 745 -18.94 25.53 0.60
CA SER A 745 -19.74 24.34 0.33
C SER A 745 -21.25 24.54 0.50
N ASP A 746 -21.68 25.71 1.02
CA ASP A 746 -23.07 26.02 1.35
C ASP A 746 -23.79 26.89 0.30
N LEU A 747 -23.10 27.37 -0.73
CA LEU A 747 -23.70 28.12 -1.85
C LEU A 747 -24.27 27.17 -2.93
N LYS A 748 -25.25 26.35 -2.56
CA LYS A 748 -25.95 25.47 -3.51
C LYS A 748 -26.96 26.19 -4.43
N ASP A 749 -27.20 27.50 -4.24
CA ASP A 749 -28.36 28.15 -4.87
C ASP A 749 -28.16 29.60 -5.34
N LYS A 750 -26.92 30.04 -5.59
CA LYS A 750 -26.65 31.29 -6.33
C LYS A 750 -25.72 30.96 -7.48
N GLY A 751 -26.23 31.12 -8.71
CA GLY A 751 -25.49 30.86 -9.95
C GLY A 751 -24.06 31.41 -9.90
N LEU A 752 -23.14 30.71 -10.55
CA LEU A 752 -21.70 30.94 -10.68
C LEU A 752 -21.31 32.42 -10.54
N SER A 753 -21.26 32.94 -9.32
CA SER A 753 -21.19 34.38 -9.07
C SER A 753 -19.84 34.68 -8.48
N THR A 754 -19.04 35.37 -9.31
CA THR A 754 -17.81 36.12 -9.00
C THR A 754 -16.78 35.37 -8.18
N PRO A 755 -15.59 35.08 -8.73
CA PRO A 755 -14.47 34.56 -7.94
C PRO A 755 -14.21 35.53 -6.78
N VAL A 756 -14.55 35.10 -5.56
CA VAL A 756 -14.31 35.91 -4.36
C VAL A 756 -12.80 35.97 -4.15
N ALA A 757 -12.34 37.14 -3.72
CA ALA A 757 -10.95 37.51 -3.48
C ALA A 757 -10.12 36.32 -3.01
N LEU A 758 -9.00 36.09 -3.71
CA LEU A 758 -7.93 35.14 -3.41
C LEU A 758 -7.99 34.65 -1.97
N ASN A 759 -7.89 33.34 -1.77
CA ASN A 759 -7.17 32.85 -0.60
C ASN A 759 -5.79 33.52 -0.68
N THR A 760 -5.65 34.67 -0.04
CA THR A 760 -4.55 35.61 -0.27
C THR A 760 -3.27 34.95 0.17
N ALA A 761 -3.33 34.07 1.17
CA ALA A 761 -2.22 33.20 1.54
C ALA A 761 -1.79 32.24 0.41
N LEU A 762 -2.72 31.57 -0.29
CA LEU A 762 -2.42 30.69 -1.43
C LEU A 762 -1.96 31.49 -2.67
N GLY A 763 -2.64 32.60 -2.92
CA GLY A 763 -2.37 33.55 -3.98
C GLY A 763 -0.98 34.18 -3.83
N ASP A 764 -0.65 34.73 -2.66
CA ASP A 764 0.67 35.27 -2.31
C ASP A 764 1.72 34.16 -2.31
N PHE A 765 1.38 32.96 -1.81
CA PHE A 765 2.31 31.83 -1.81
C PHE A 765 2.69 31.38 -3.23
N ILE A 766 1.74 31.33 -4.18
CA ILE A 766 2.03 30.92 -5.56
C ILE A 766 2.49 32.12 -6.42
N SER A 767 2.01 33.35 -6.14
CA SER A 767 2.30 34.58 -6.92
C SER A 767 3.66 35.16 -6.67
N VAL A 768 4.13 35.09 -5.42
CA VAL A 768 5.45 35.54 -5.03
C VAL A 768 6.46 34.39 -5.23
N THR A 769 6.01 33.16 -5.47
CA THR A 769 6.88 31.98 -5.62
C THR A 769 6.69 31.26 -6.97
N PRO A 770 7.19 31.82 -8.09
CA PRO A 770 7.43 30.98 -9.25
C PRO A 770 8.53 30.00 -8.86
N GLY A 771 8.22 28.71 -8.76
CA GLY A 771 9.25 27.67 -8.61
C GLY A 771 9.04 26.70 -7.45
N VAL A 772 8.04 25.82 -7.61
CA VAL A 772 8.29 24.43 -7.19
C VAL A 772 9.47 23.95 -8.03
N SER A 773 10.65 23.84 -7.42
CA SER A 773 11.90 23.44 -8.10
C SER A 773 11.96 21.94 -8.40
N THR A 774 11.30 21.14 -7.56
CA THR A 774 11.15 19.70 -7.72
C THR A 774 9.84 19.25 -7.08
N GLY A 775 9.22 18.23 -7.64
CA GLY A 775 8.04 17.57 -7.10
C GLY A 775 7.68 16.38 -7.97
N ARG A 776 6.86 15.46 -7.45
CA ARG A 776 6.30 14.36 -8.24
C ARG A 776 4.79 14.31 -8.07
N LEU A 777 4.11 13.91 -9.13
CA LEU A 777 2.66 13.76 -9.19
C LEU A 777 2.32 12.33 -9.61
N LEU A 778 1.35 11.72 -8.93
CA LEU A 778 0.78 10.43 -9.30
C LEU A 778 -0.71 10.59 -9.55
N ASN A 779 -1.21 10.06 -10.68
CA ASN A 779 -2.64 9.84 -10.86
C ASN A 779 -3.04 8.56 -10.10
N THR A 780 -3.78 8.73 -9.01
CA THR A 780 -4.28 7.61 -8.19
C THR A 780 -5.50 6.94 -8.80
N SER A 781 -6.26 7.62 -9.65
CA SER A 781 -7.43 7.03 -10.30
C SER A 781 -7.07 5.91 -11.27
N HIS A 782 -5.88 5.91 -11.87
CA HIS A 782 -5.53 4.94 -12.92
C HIS A 782 -4.62 3.79 -12.44
N GLN A 783 -4.47 3.61 -11.14
CA GLN A 783 -3.62 2.57 -10.57
C GLN A 783 -4.23 1.17 -10.73
N VAL A 784 -3.38 0.15 -10.84
CA VAL A 784 -3.77 -1.25 -10.99
C VAL A 784 -4.03 -1.86 -9.61
N GLN A 785 -5.10 -2.63 -9.51
CA GLN A 785 -5.41 -3.42 -8.32
C GLN A 785 -5.38 -4.91 -8.65
N LEU A 786 -4.67 -5.69 -7.85
CA LEU A 786 -4.60 -7.15 -7.97
C LEU A 786 -5.14 -7.79 -6.68
N VAL A 787 -5.97 -8.80 -6.85
CA VAL A 787 -6.52 -9.55 -5.72
C VAL A 787 -6.01 -10.97 -5.80
N PHE A 788 -5.32 -11.39 -4.76
CA PHE A 788 -4.84 -12.74 -4.57
C PHE A 788 -5.56 -13.42 -3.41
N ARG A 789 -5.65 -14.74 -3.49
CA ARG A 789 -5.97 -15.60 -2.35
C ARG A 789 -4.71 -16.31 -1.92
N VAL A 790 -4.31 -16.13 -0.68
CA VAL A 790 -3.16 -16.80 -0.06
C VAL A 790 -3.68 -17.81 0.93
N ILE A 791 -3.31 -19.06 0.75
CA ILE A 791 -3.76 -20.18 1.58
C ILE A 791 -2.56 -20.68 2.36
N THR A 792 -2.69 -20.65 3.69
CA THR A 792 -1.66 -21.12 4.61
C THR A 792 -2.14 -22.37 5.32
N ARG A 793 -1.19 -23.18 5.79
CA ARG A 793 -1.48 -24.39 6.55
C ARG A 793 -0.93 -24.25 7.95
N ASP A 794 -1.82 -24.32 8.92
CA ASP A 794 -1.50 -24.30 10.34
C ASP A 794 -1.84 -25.64 10.99
N LEU A 795 -1.15 -25.97 12.07
CA LEU A 795 -1.38 -27.21 12.80
C LEU A 795 -2.74 -27.13 13.49
N ASP A 796 -3.61 -28.11 13.26
CA ASP A 796 -4.94 -28.13 13.86
C ASP A 796 -4.84 -28.62 15.31
N SER A 797 -4.88 -27.69 16.26
CA SER A 797 -4.80 -27.99 17.69
C SER A 797 -6.02 -28.74 18.24
N THR A 798 -7.14 -28.77 17.51
CA THR A 798 -8.41 -29.41 17.97
C THR A 798 -8.40 -30.92 17.78
N THR A 799 -7.63 -31.43 16.83
CA THR A 799 -7.54 -32.87 16.51
C THR A 799 -6.68 -33.68 17.48
N LYS A 800 -6.04 -33.02 18.47
CA LYS A 800 -5.25 -33.69 19.52
C LYS A 800 -6.08 -34.24 20.69
N ILE A 801 -7.39 -33.98 20.73
CA ILE A 801 -8.25 -34.49 21.81
C ILE A 801 -9.00 -35.72 21.27
N ARG A 802 -8.71 -36.89 21.84
CA ARG A 802 -9.48 -38.12 21.55
C ARG A 802 -10.92 -37.92 22.03
N PRO A 803 -11.92 -38.43 21.30
CA PRO A 803 -13.27 -38.62 21.83
C PRO A 803 -13.27 -39.49 23.10
N ASP A 804 -12.31 -40.41 23.23
CA ASP A 804 -12.14 -41.28 24.41
C ASP A 804 -11.69 -40.52 25.68
N ASN A 805 -11.36 -39.23 25.57
CA ASN A 805 -10.98 -38.35 26.68
C ASN A 805 -12.09 -37.33 27.03
N MET A 806 -13.30 -37.49 26.51
CA MET A 806 -14.50 -36.76 26.96
C MET A 806 -15.30 -37.57 27.96
#